data_AF-A0A6P0MSL3-F1
#
_entry.id   AF-A0A6P0MSL3-F1
#
_cell.length_a   1.000
_cell.length_b   1.000
_cell.length_c   1.000
_cell.angle_alpha   90.00
_cell.angle_beta   90.00
_cell.angle_gamma   90.00
#
_symmetry.space_group_name_H-M   'P 1'
#
loop_
_entity.id
_entity.type
_entity.pdbx_description
1 polymer ?
#
loop_
_entity_poly.entity_id
_entity_poly.type
_entity_poly.pdbx_seq_one_letter_code
_entity_poly.pdbx_strand_id
1 'polypeptide(L)'
;MTNRLAQSQSLYLYKHAENPIDWWPWCDEALATAKTEDKPIFLSIGYSSCHWCTVMEGEAFSNEAIAQFMNANFLPIKVDREERPDIDSIYMQALQMMTGQGGWPLNIFLSPDDLVPFYGGTYFPVEPRYGRPGFLQLLQSIRRFYDVEKGKLQTFKEEILGHLQQAAVLSGAQQLSDDLLKLGLEKNTRVISSVTPGPSFPMIPYSSLALRGTRFDFATEYQAHQACTQRGLDLAMGGIYDHVAGGFHRYTVDTTWTVPHFEKMLYDNGQIVEYLADLWSAGIQKPVFEKAIAGTCQWLKREMTSPEGFFYAAQDADNFTTPTAVEPEEGEFYVWNYSQLEQLLTPSELAEFQEQFTVTLEGNFESHNVLQRRYSEELSETLETVLAKLFEVRYGSPPDTLVTFPPARNNQEAKTGNWSGRIPPVTDTKMIVAWNSLMISGLAKAYTIFTQPEYWQLATGAANFILEHQWVEERFHRLNYNSQPSVLSQSEDYALFIKALLDLHQAVVQVETGEKSKPVSTCNFWLEKAIKVQAEFDEFLWSLELGGYYNTASDSSDDLLVRERSYIDNATPSANGVAIANLVRLALLTEDLQYLDRAEQALQAFSSVMNQSPQACPSLFTALDWYRNSTLIRSTADQITDLISQYFPASVYKLETKLPEDTVGLVCQGLNCKPPARTTEQLLVQVKKSQTRVSG
;
A
#
# COMPACT_ATOMS: atom_id res chain seq x y z
N MET A 1 -21.28 17.85 -25.71
CA MET A 1 -20.07 17.24 -26.30
C MET A 1 -19.81 15.97 -25.53
N THR A 2 -19.46 14.87 -26.18
CA THR A 2 -19.05 13.67 -25.45
C THR A 2 -17.69 13.96 -24.83
N ASN A 3 -17.59 13.81 -23.50
CA ASN A 3 -16.35 14.05 -22.77
C ASN A 3 -15.26 13.07 -23.26
N ARG A 4 -14.00 13.52 -23.32
CA ARG A 4 -12.87 12.69 -23.78
C ARG A 4 -12.62 11.49 -22.86
N LEU A 5 -12.97 11.60 -21.58
CA LEU A 5 -12.82 10.53 -20.60
C LEU A 5 -13.77 9.34 -20.83
N ALA A 6 -14.76 9.45 -21.71
CA ALA A 6 -15.67 8.35 -22.06
C ALA A 6 -14.95 7.14 -22.70
N GLN A 7 -13.72 7.33 -23.18
CA GLN A 7 -12.88 6.26 -23.75
C GLN A 7 -11.80 5.75 -22.79
N SER A 8 -11.75 6.28 -21.56
CA SER A 8 -10.74 5.89 -20.57
C SER A 8 -10.97 4.48 -20.04
N GLN A 9 -9.88 3.73 -19.83
CA GLN A 9 -9.90 2.45 -19.14
C GLN A 9 -9.89 2.60 -17.60
N SER A 10 -9.33 3.69 -17.07
CA SER A 10 -9.43 4.01 -15.64
C SER A 10 -10.89 4.21 -15.24
N LEU A 11 -11.33 3.42 -14.26
CA LEU A 11 -12.64 3.57 -13.63
C LEU A 11 -12.83 4.97 -13.05
N TYR A 12 -11.79 5.55 -12.46
CA TYR A 12 -11.84 6.90 -11.90
C TYR A 12 -12.14 7.94 -12.98
N LEU A 13 -11.38 7.92 -14.08
CA LEU A 13 -11.59 8.87 -15.18
C LEU A 13 -12.94 8.65 -15.87
N TYR A 14 -13.34 7.39 -16.07
CA TYR A 14 -14.62 7.05 -16.68
C TYR A 14 -15.81 7.56 -15.86
N LYS A 15 -15.73 7.57 -14.52
CA LYS A 15 -16.79 8.15 -13.64
C LYS A 15 -17.10 9.62 -14.00
N HIS A 16 -16.18 10.36 -14.62
CA HIS A 16 -16.35 11.76 -15.02
C HIS A 16 -16.78 11.96 -16.48
N ALA A 17 -17.05 10.88 -17.23
CA ALA A 17 -17.37 10.93 -18.67
C ALA A 17 -18.67 11.69 -19.02
N GLU A 18 -19.59 11.83 -18.06
CA GLU A 18 -20.87 12.52 -18.26
C GLU A 18 -20.91 13.90 -17.58
N ASN A 19 -19.80 14.36 -16.99
CA ASN A 19 -19.74 15.68 -16.36
C ASN A 19 -19.86 16.80 -17.42
N PRO A 20 -20.49 17.95 -17.07
CA PRO A 20 -20.59 19.10 -17.95
C PRO A 20 -19.24 19.82 -18.20
N ILE A 21 -18.25 19.59 -17.33
CA ILE A 21 -16.85 20.03 -17.55
C ILE A 21 -16.25 19.20 -18.68
N ASP A 22 -15.62 19.86 -19.66
CA ASP A 22 -14.95 19.22 -20.80
C ASP A 22 -13.56 18.70 -20.40
N TRP A 23 -13.56 17.62 -19.62
CA TRP A 23 -12.35 17.03 -19.08
C TRP A 23 -11.43 16.46 -20.16
N TRP A 24 -10.13 16.68 -19.97
CA TRP A 24 -9.04 16.03 -20.69
C TRP A 24 -8.34 15.02 -19.80
N PRO A 25 -7.86 13.87 -20.33
CA PRO A 25 -6.80 13.13 -19.67
C PRO A 25 -5.50 13.93 -19.70
N TRP A 26 -4.53 13.57 -18.87
CA TRP A 26 -3.18 14.12 -18.98
C TRP A 26 -2.49 13.52 -20.21
N CYS A 27 -2.34 14.31 -21.28
CA CYS A 27 -1.70 13.91 -22.52
C CYS A 27 -1.08 15.11 -23.25
N ASP A 28 -0.16 14.83 -24.18
CA ASP A 28 0.54 15.86 -24.97
C ASP A 28 -0.41 16.81 -25.70
N GLU A 29 -1.53 16.30 -26.21
CA GLU A 29 -2.55 17.12 -26.90
C GLU A 29 -3.19 18.13 -25.94
N ALA A 30 -3.52 17.72 -24.72
CA ALA A 30 -4.07 18.60 -23.69
C ALA A 30 -3.03 19.68 -23.33
N LEU A 31 -1.79 19.29 -23.01
CA LEU A 31 -0.74 20.22 -22.63
C LEU A 31 -0.40 21.22 -23.75
N ALA A 32 -0.32 20.76 -25.00
CA ALA A 32 -0.11 21.62 -26.16
C ALA A 32 -1.29 22.57 -26.42
N THR A 33 -2.52 22.12 -26.18
CA THR A 33 -3.73 22.95 -26.31
C THR A 33 -3.75 24.06 -25.26
N ALA A 34 -3.49 23.73 -23.98
CA ALA A 34 -3.40 24.73 -22.90
C ALA A 34 -2.40 25.83 -23.25
N LYS A 35 -1.23 25.44 -23.76
CA LYS A 35 -0.16 26.34 -24.16
C LYS A 35 -0.53 27.23 -25.35
N THR A 36 -1.14 26.63 -26.38
CA THR A 36 -1.53 27.35 -27.61
C THR A 36 -2.64 28.35 -27.34
N GLU A 37 -3.57 28.01 -26.46
CA GLU A 37 -4.72 28.87 -26.11
C GLU A 37 -4.44 29.85 -24.96
N ASP A 38 -3.25 29.83 -24.34
CA ASP A 38 -2.90 30.59 -23.13
C ASP A 38 -3.96 30.44 -22.01
N LYS A 39 -4.40 29.19 -21.81
CA LYS A 39 -5.35 28.81 -20.76
C LYS A 39 -4.62 28.10 -19.64
N PRO A 40 -4.66 28.62 -18.39
CA PRO A 40 -4.17 27.89 -17.23
C PRO A 40 -4.83 26.53 -17.13
N ILE A 41 -4.06 25.54 -16.70
CA ILE A 41 -4.55 24.18 -16.50
C ILE A 41 -5.21 24.13 -15.12
N PHE A 42 -6.42 23.58 -15.05
CA PHE A 42 -7.01 23.11 -13.80
C PHE A 42 -6.79 21.60 -13.72
N LEU A 43 -5.78 21.19 -12.95
CA LEU A 43 -5.44 19.79 -12.73
C LEU A 43 -6.19 19.26 -11.51
N SER A 44 -7.00 18.22 -11.71
CA SER A 44 -7.74 17.54 -10.64
C SER A 44 -7.33 16.06 -10.58
N ILE A 45 -6.73 15.67 -9.46
CA ILE A 45 -6.17 14.32 -9.23
C ILE A 45 -6.96 13.59 -8.13
N GLY A 46 -7.27 12.32 -8.36
CA GLY A 46 -7.93 11.43 -7.40
C GLY A 46 -7.88 9.97 -7.81
N TYR A 47 -8.74 9.15 -7.22
CA TYR A 47 -8.86 7.71 -7.49
C TYR A 47 -10.30 7.23 -7.24
N SER A 48 -10.62 6.03 -7.72
CA SER A 48 -12.01 5.55 -7.88
C SER A 48 -12.74 5.32 -6.55
N SER A 49 -12.05 4.91 -5.49
CA SER A 49 -12.60 4.63 -4.15
C SER A 49 -12.58 5.84 -3.18
N CYS A 50 -12.23 7.04 -3.66
CA CYS A 50 -12.13 8.25 -2.86
C CYS A 50 -13.50 8.92 -2.61
N HIS A 51 -14.02 8.85 -1.38
CA HIS A 51 -15.31 9.47 -1.01
C HIS A 51 -15.39 10.98 -1.34
N TRP A 52 -14.42 11.78 -0.87
CA TRP A 52 -14.43 13.24 -1.14
C TRP A 52 -14.29 13.60 -2.62
N CYS A 53 -13.72 12.69 -3.42
CA CYS A 53 -13.66 12.85 -4.87
C CYS A 53 -15.05 12.68 -5.48
N THR A 54 -15.82 11.68 -5.03
CA THR A 54 -17.24 11.48 -5.38
C THR A 54 -18.10 12.66 -4.95
N VAL A 55 -17.94 13.17 -3.71
CA VAL A 55 -18.71 14.33 -3.23
C VAL A 55 -18.47 15.56 -4.11
N MET A 56 -17.21 15.87 -4.43
CA MET A 56 -16.89 17.02 -5.28
C MET A 56 -17.38 16.83 -6.73
N GLU A 57 -17.45 15.59 -7.21
CA GLU A 57 -18.00 15.20 -8.51
C GLU A 57 -19.50 15.47 -8.60
N GLY A 58 -20.28 14.96 -7.63
CA GLY A 58 -21.73 15.15 -7.56
C GLY A 58 -22.15 16.60 -7.28
N GLU A 59 -21.31 17.37 -6.60
CA GLU A 59 -21.59 18.79 -6.32
C GLU A 59 -20.95 19.74 -7.35
N ALA A 60 -19.67 20.04 -7.18
CA ALA A 60 -19.00 21.17 -7.83
C ALA A 60 -18.76 20.93 -9.32
N PHE A 61 -18.39 19.71 -9.70
CA PHE A 61 -18.11 19.38 -11.11
C PHE A 61 -19.36 19.16 -11.96
N SER A 62 -20.50 18.86 -11.31
CA SER A 62 -21.80 18.72 -11.94
C SER A 62 -22.59 20.04 -12.07
N ASN A 63 -22.06 21.15 -11.53
CA ASN A 63 -22.71 22.45 -11.61
C ASN A 63 -22.47 23.14 -12.96
N GLU A 64 -23.54 23.41 -13.70
CA GLU A 64 -23.51 24.03 -15.04
C GLU A 64 -22.79 25.39 -15.10
N ALA A 65 -22.97 26.25 -14.11
CA ALA A 65 -22.34 27.58 -14.12
C ALA A 65 -20.83 27.49 -13.90
N ILE A 66 -20.39 26.57 -13.03
CA ILE A 66 -18.98 26.27 -12.81
C ILE A 66 -18.38 25.66 -14.08
N ALA A 67 -19.06 24.68 -14.69
CA ALA A 67 -18.59 24.01 -15.90
C ALA A 67 -18.45 24.96 -17.09
N GLN A 68 -19.45 25.81 -17.34
CA GLN A 68 -19.40 26.81 -18.41
C GLN A 68 -18.24 27.78 -18.23
N PHE A 69 -18.02 28.27 -17.00
CA PHE A 69 -16.90 29.17 -16.72
C PHE A 69 -15.56 28.45 -16.87
N MET A 70 -15.45 27.21 -16.38
CA MET A 70 -14.22 26.42 -16.43
C MET A 70 -13.81 26.12 -17.87
N ASN A 71 -14.72 25.58 -18.69
CA ASN A 71 -14.48 25.23 -20.09
C ASN A 71 -14.07 26.44 -20.95
N ALA A 72 -14.56 27.64 -20.59
CA ALA A 72 -14.23 28.87 -21.32
C ALA A 72 -12.84 29.44 -20.93
N ASN A 73 -12.39 29.27 -19.69
CA ASN A 73 -11.29 30.06 -19.12
C ASN A 73 -10.04 29.24 -18.72
N PHE A 74 -10.19 27.92 -18.62
CA PHE A 74 -9.16 26.98 -18.19
C PHE A 74 -9.12 25.78 -19.13
N LEU A 75 -8.03 25.01 -19.06
CA LEU A 75 -8.00 23.65 -19.59
C LEU A 75 -8.18 22.65 -18.43
N PRO A 76 -9.35 22.01 -18.28
CA PRO A 76 -9.58 21.05 -17.20
C PRO A 76 -8.91 19.71 -17.53
N ILE A 77 -7.95 19.29 -16.71
CA ILE A 77 -7.28 17.98 -16.83
C ILE A 77 -7.60 17.12 -15.61
N LYS A 78 -8.00 15.88 -15.84
CA LYS A 78 -8.28 14.86 -14.82
C LYS A 78 -7.20 13.78 -14.84
N VAL A 79 -6.71 13.40 -13.66
CA VAL A 79 -5.68 12.36 -13.51
C VAL A 79 -6.09 11.34 -12.46
N ASP A 80 -5.98 10.06 -12.81
CA ASP A 80 -5.98 8.96 -11.85
C ASP A 80 -4.58 8.85 -11.22
N ARG A 81 -4.47 9.07 -9.91
CA ARG A 81 -3.19 8.97 -9.20
C ARG A 81 -2.60 7.55 -9.24
N GLU A 82 -3.42 6.54 -9.50
CA GLU A 82 -2.98 5.15 -9.59
C GLU A 82 -2.33 4.86 -10.95
N GLU A 83 -2.70 5.62 -11.98
CA GLU A 83 -2.03 5.66 -13.29
C GLU A 83 -0.79 6.56 -13.29
N ARG A 84 -0.86 7.75 -12.67
CA ARG A 84 0.24 8.73 -12.64
C ARG A 84 0.60 9.17 -11.21
N PRO A 85 1.14 8.28 -10.37
CA PRO A 85 1.56 8.64 -9.01
C PRO A 85 2.76 9.59 -8.99
N ASP A 86 3.53 9.65 -10.08
CA ASP A 86 4.58 10.63 -10.32
C ASP A 86 4.04 12.06 -10.37
N ILE A 87 2.97 12.28 -11.13
CA ILE A 87 2.27 13.58 -11.21
C ILE A 87 1.65 13.92 -9.85
N ASP A 88 0.96 12.96 -9.24
CA ASP A 88 0.33 13.11 -7.92
C ASP A 88 1.33 13.58 -6.86
N SER A 89 2.49 12.92 -6.77
CA SER A 89 3.54 13.22 -5.80
C SER A 89 4.06 14.66 -5.90
N ILE A 90 4.47 15.08 -7.11
CA ILE A 90 5.03 16.42 -7.37
C ILE A 90 4.03 17.51 -6.96
N TYR A 91 2.77 17.36 -7.39
CA TYR A 91 1.76 18.39 -7.16
C TYR A 91 1.17 18.34 -5.73
N MET A 92 1.16 17.18 -5.08
CA MET A 92 0.86 17.07 -3.65
C MET A 92 1.92 17.78 -2.81
N GLN A 93 3.20 17.61 -3.14
CA GLN A 93 4.31 18.30 -2.48
C GLN A 93 4.17 19.82 -2.66
N ALA A 94 3.87 20.28 -3.87
CA ALA A 94 3.61 21.69 -4.13
C ALA A 94 2.43 22.23 -3.27
N LEU A 95 1.33 21.48 -3.15
CA LEU A 95 0.19 21.88 -2.31
C LEU A 95 0.57 21.99 -0.83
N GLN A 96 1.33 21.02 -0.32
CA GLN A 96 1.80 21.02 1.07
C GLN A 96 2.72 22.21 1.33
N MET A 97 3.57 22.60 0.39
CA MET A 97 4.39 23.81 0.49
C MET A 97 3.54 25.09 0.51
N MET A 98 2.47 25.13 -0.29
CA MET A 98 1.58 26.29 -0.36
C MET A 98 0.66 26.44 0.86
N THR A 99 0.20 25.33 1.44
CA THR A 99 -0.90 25.35 2.41
C THR A 99 -0.58 24.70 3.77
N GLY A 100 0.56 24.02 3.88
CA GLY A 100 0.96 23.24 5.05
C GLY A 100 0.24 21.89 5.20
N GLN A 101 -0.68 21.57 4.30
CA GLN A 101 -1.49 20.34 4.33
C GLN A 101 -1.73 19.82 2.90
N GLY A 102 -2.19 18.59 2.79
CA GLY A 102 -2.50 17.95 1.51
C GLY A 102 -3.61 16.91 1.66
N GLY A 103 -4.09 16.39 0.53
CA GLY A 103 -5.13 15.37 0.48
C GLY A 103 -5.85 15.34 -0.85
N TRP A 104 -6.68 14.32 -1.04
CA TRP A 104 -7.51 14.15 -2.23
C TRP A 104 -8.97 14.56 -1.96
N PRO A 105 -9.71 15.09 -2.96
CA PRO A 105 -9.27 15.40 -4.33
C PRO A 105 -8.23 16.53 -4.34
N LEU A 106 -7.15 16.35 -5.11
CA LEU A 106 -6.04 17.30 -5.23
C LEU A 106 -6.33 18.20 -6.43
N ASN A 107 -6.53 19.50 -6.20
CA ASN A 107 -6.91 20.46 -7.25
C ASN A 107 -5.87 21.58 -7.35
N ILE A 108 -5.21 21.70 -8.50
CA ILE A 108 -4.04 22.55 -8.71
C ILE A 108 -4.19 23.37 -9.99
N PHE A 109 -3.77 24.63 -9.94
CA PHE A 109 -3.73 25.52 -11.10
C PHE A 109 -2.30 25.65 -11.60
N LEU A 110 -2.08 25.26 -12.86
CA LEU A 110 -0.75 25.27 -13.49
C LEU A 110 -0.64 26.32 -14.57
N SER A 111 0.55 26.91 -14.67
CA SER A 111 0.91 27.72 -15.82
C SER A 111 1.06 26.82 -17.07
N PRO A 112 0.45 27.15 -18.21
CA PRO A 112 0.37 26.23 -19.35
C PRO A 112 1.67 26.11 -20.16
N ASP A 113 2.62 27.03 -19.94
CA ASP A 113 3.90 27.10 -20.65
C ASP A 113 4.98 26.20 -20.06
N ASP A 114 4.99 26.05 -18.73
CA ASP A 114 6.02 25.32 -17.97
C ASP A 114 5.47 24.38 -16.89
N LEU A 115 4.14 24.26 -16.76
CA LEU A 115 3.43 23.40 -15.82
C LEU A 115 3.66 23.72 -14.34
N VAL A 116 4.31 24.85 -14.02
CA VAL A 116 4.59 25.21 -12.62
C VAL A 116 3.28 25.58 -11.91
N PRO A 117 3.00 25.00 -10.72
CA PRO A 117 1.78 25.28 -9.99
C PRO A 117 1.85 26.65 -9.33
N PHE A 118 0.75 27.39 -9.38
CA PHE A 118 0.66 28.73 -8.78
C PHE A 118 -0.50 28.91 -7.80
N TYR A 119 -1.39 27.93 -7.68
CA TYR A 119 -2.42 27.87 -6.64
C TYR A 119 -2.92 26.43 -6.48
N GLY A 120 -3.45 26.09 -5.31
CA GLY A 120 -3.97 24.75 -5.04
C GLY A 120 -4.87 24.63 -3.83
N GLY A 121 -5.63 23.54 -3.77
CA GLY A 121 -6.45 23.17 -2.62
C GLY A 121 -6.95 21.72 -2.72
N THR A 122 -7.61 21.28 -1.66
CA THR A 122 -8.31 19.99 -1.64
C THR A 122 -9.76 20.17 -2.12
N TYR A 123 -10.71 20.21 -1.18
CA TYR A 123 -12.13 20.42 -1.48
C TYR A 123 -12.47 21.90 -1.72
N PHE A 124 -13.18 22.18 -2.82
CA PHE A 124 -13.78 23.49 -3.11
C PHE A 124 -15.31 23.40 -3.13
N PRO A 125 -16.04 24.04 -2.19
CA PRO A 125 -17.48 23.96 -2.13
C PRO A 125 -18.16 24.79 -3.23
N VAL A 126 -19.36 24.39 -3.67
CA VAL A 126 -20.16 25.16 -4.64
C VAL A 126 -20.44 26.57 -4.11
N GLU A 127 -20.94 26.65 -2.87
CA GLU A 127 -21.25 27.89 -2.17
C GLU A 127 -20.25 28.15 -1.04
N PRO A 128 -20.04 29.41 -0.62
CA PRO A 128 -19.12 29.72 0.48
C PRO A 128 -19.47 28.96 1.76
N ARG A 129 -18.56 28.07 2.21
CA ARG A 129 -18.70 27.25 3.42
C ARG A 129 -17.32 27.03 4.05
N TYR A 130 -17.30 26.74 5.35
CA TYR A 130 -16.07 26.46 6.12
C TYR A 130 -14.99 27.55 6.00
N GLY A 131 -15.40 28.81 5.85
CA GLY A 131 -14.48 29.94 5.65
C GLY A 131 -13.81 29.99 4.28
N ARG A 132 -14.26 29.18 3.31
CA ARG A 132 -13.74 29.13 1.94
C ARG A 132 -14.72 29.83 0.98
N PRO A 133 -14.22 30.51 -0.08
CA PRO A 133 -15.08 31.04 -1.14
C PRO A 133 -15.76 29.90 -1.90
N GLY A 134 -16.90 30.21 -2.54
CA GLY A 134 -17.53 29.28 -3.48
C GLY A 134 -16.64 29.08 -4.72
N PHE A 135 -16.70 27.90 -5.32
CA PHE A 135 -15.74 27.49 -6.34
C PHE A 135 -15.73 28.43 -7.57
N LEU A 136 -16.90 28.92 -8.01
CA LEU A 136 -16.98 29.89 -9.10
C LEU A 136 -16.27 31.22 -8.77
N GLN A 137 -16.40 31.71 -7.54
CA GLN A 137 -15.71 32.94 -7.10
C GLN A 137 -14.19 32.77 -7.09
N LEU A 138 -13.74 31.57 -6.68
CA LEU A 138 -12.34 31.21 -6.72
C LEU A 138 -11.82 31.19 -8.17
N LEU A 139 -12.50 30.49 -9.09
CA LEU A 139 -12.12 30.43 -10.51
C LEU A 139 -12.00 31.81 -11.15
N GLN A 140 -12.95 32.71 -10.88
CA GLN A 140 -12.91 34.10 -11.35
C GLN A 140 -11.70 34.87 -10.81
N SER A 141 -11.39 34.69 -9.52
CA SER A 141 -10.26 35.34 -8.86
C SER A 141 -8.92 34.84 -9.42
N ILE A 142 -8.80 33.53 -9.63
CA ILE A 142 -7.61 32.89 -10.20
C ILE A 142 -7.39 33.32 -11.64
N ARG A 143 -8.43 33.35 -12.49
CA ARG A 143 -8.32 33.85 -13.87
C ARG A 143 -7.82 35.29 -13.90
N ARG A 144 -8.43 36.16 -13.09
CA ARG A 144 -8.00 37.57 -12.98
C ARG A 144 -6.55 37.69 -12.52
N PHE A 145 -6.14 36.91 -11.52
CA PHE A 145 -4.75 36.91 -11.05
C PHE A 145 -3.79 36.53 -12.17
N TYR A 146 -4.09 35.45 -12.91
CA TYR A 146 -3.29 35.00 -14.05
C TYR A 146 -3.15 36.06 -15.15
N ASP A 147 -4.22 36.81 -15.44
CA ASP A 147 -4.22 37.82 -16.50
C ASP A 147 -3.51 39.12 -16.13
N VAL A 148 -3.73 39.58 -14.90
CA VAL A 148 -3.35 40.94 -14.50
C VAL A 148 -2.04 40.96 -13.71
N GLU A 149 -1.79 39.97 -12.84
CA GLU A 149 -0.71 40.00 -11.86
C GLU A 149 0.52 39.20 -12.33
N LYS A 150 0.89 39.33 -13.62
CA LYS A 150 1.96 38.54 -14.27
C LYS A 150 3.30 38.55 -13.51
N GLY A 151 3.67 39.69 -12.92
CA GLY A 151 4.91 39.82 -12.13
C GLY A 151 4.87 38.98 -10.85
N LYS A 152 3.75 38.99 -10.11
CA LYS A 152 3.60 38.17 -8.89
C LYS A 152 3.51 36.69 -9.23
N LEU A 153 2.83 36.35 -10.32
CA LEU A 153 2.76 34.98 -10.82
C LEU A 153 4.15 34.44 -11.11
N GLN A 154 5.00 35.21 -11.81
CA GLN A 154 6.36 34.79 -12.13
C GLN A 154 7.22 34.57 -10.87
N THR A 155 7.18 35.49 -9.91
CA THR A 155 7.90 35.31 -8.64
C THR A 155 7.45 34.06 -7.90
N PHE A 156 6.14 33.82 -7.82
CA PHE A 156 5.61 32.65 -7.13
C PHE A 156 6.04 31.34 -7.83
N LYS A 157 6.00 31.31 -9.17
CA LYS A 157 6.47 30.17 -9.96
C LYS A 157 7.94 29.86 -9.69
N GLU A 158 8.80 30.89 -9.69
CA GLU A 158 10.24 30.75 -9.43
C GLU A 158 10.52 30.19 -8.02
N GLU A 159 9.81 30.67 -7.01
CA GLU A 159 9.93 30.20 -5.63
C GLU A 159 9.53 28.72 -5.48
N ILE A 160 8.36 28.35 -6.03
CA ILE A 160 7.87 26.97 -5.96
C ILE A 160 8.78 26.02 -6.73
N LEU A 161 9.17 26.36 -7.96
CA LEU A 161 10.04 25.52 -8.77
C LEU A 161 11.41 25.34 -8.11
N GLY A 162 12.00 26.42 -7.58
CA GLY A 162 13.29 26.36 -6.88
C GLY A 162 13.25 25.43 -5.65
N HIS A 163 12.17 25.49 -4.87
CA HIS A 163 11.98 24.59 -3.72
C HIS A 163 11.75 23.13 -4.14
N LEU A 164 10.95 22.86 -5.17
CA LEU A 164 10.76 21.49 -5.70
C LEU A 164 12.08 20.89 -6.19
N GLN A 165 12.87 21.66 -6.93
CA GLN A 165 14.20 21.25 -7.40
C GLN A 165 15.16 20.98 -6.23
N GLN A 166 15.15 21.84 -5.21
CA GLN A 166 15.98 21.65 -4.03
C GLN A 166 15.58 20.42 -3.23
N ALA A 167 14.27 20.15 -3.08
CA ALA A 167 13.77 18.97 -2.39
C ALA A 167 14.14 17.66 -3.10
N ALA A 168 14.24 17.67 -4.44
CA ALA A 168 14.68 16.52 -5.22
C ALA A 168 16.20 16.23 -5.10
N VAL A 169 17.01 17.26 -4.79
CA VAL A 169 18.46 17.13 -4.58
C VAL A 169 18.76 16.74 -3.14
N LEU A 170 18.72 15.44 -2.89
CA LEU A 170 19.13 14.85 -1.61
C LEU A 170 20.66 14.67 -1.59
N SER A 171 21.33 15.35 -0.66
CA SER A 171 22.77 15.25 -0.44
C SER A 171 23.10 14.43 0.80
N GLY A 172 23.99 13.45 0.65
CA GLY A 172 24.51 12.63 1.75
C GLY A 172 25.62 13.32 2.53
N ALA A 173 25.59 13.21 3.86
CA ALA A 173 26.66 13.75 4.72
C ALA A 173 26.76 13.08 6.09
N GLN A 174 25.91 12.09 6.39
CA GLN A 174 25.84 11.46 7.71
C GLN A 174 26.44 10.07 7.70
N GLN A 175 27.10 9.69 8.79
CA GLN A 175 27.60 8.33 8.96
C GLN A 175 26.44 7.36 9.15
N LEU A 176 26.46 6.24 8.41
CA LEU A 176 25.50 5.14 8.54
C LEU A 176 25.73 4.34 9.82
N SER A 177 25.52 4.97 10.99
CA SER A 177 25.89 4.48 12.33
C SER A 177 24.76 3.74 13.04
N ASP A 178 25.08 3.07 14.16
CA ASP A 178 24.06 2.53 15.08
C ASP A 178 23.24 3.66 15.72
N ASP A 179 23.84 4.83 15.95
CA ASP A 179 23.12 6.00 16.49
C ASP A 179 22.05 6.50 15.52
N LEU A 180 22.34 6.52 14.21
CA LEU A 180 21.35 6.85 13.19
C LEU A 180 20.22 5.81 13.17
N LEU A 181 20.55 4.51 13.21
CA LEU A 181 19.55 3.44 13.27
C LEU A 181 18.68 3.57 14.53
N LYS A 182 19.29 3.80 15.70
CA LYS A 182 18.60 4.00 16.97
C LYS A 182 17.64 5.20 16.88
N LEU A 183 18.09 6.34 16.33
CA LEU A 183 17.26 7.52 16.11
C LEU A 183 16.01 7.18 15.30
N GLY A 184 16.17 6.46 14.19
CA GLY A 184 15.06 6.01 13.36
C GLY A 184 14.07 5.12 14.10
N LEU A 185 14.58 4.09 14.79
CA LEU A 185 13.76 3.18 15.57
C LEU A 185 12.94 3.91 16.64
N GLU A 186 13.56 4.80 17.41
CA GLU A 186 12.87 5.57 18.46
C GLU A 186 11.80 6.50 17.88
N LYS A 187 12.15 7.28 16.86
CA LYS A 187 11.24 8.30 16.29
C LYS A 187 10.04 7.68 15.58
N ASN A 188 10.21 6.53 14.93
CA ASN A 188 9.13 5.81 14.27
C ASN A 188 8.29 4.97 15.24
N THR A 189 8.90 4.35 16.26
CA THR A 189 8.15 3.65 17.32
C THR A 189 7.20 4.61 18.07
N ARG A 190 7.62 5.87 18.26
CA ARG A 190 6.76 6.91 18.84
C ARG A 190 5.46 7.09 18.06
N VAL A 191 5.47 7.00 16.73
CA VAL A 191 4.31 7.25 15.87
C VAL A 191 3.18 6.27 16.19
N ILE A 192 3.50 4.98 16.34
CA ILE A 192 2.51 3.95 16.68
C ILE A 192 2.19 3.87 18.18
N SER A 193 3.06 4.42 19.03
CA SER A 193 2.88 4.43 20.49
C SER A 193 2.04 5.62 20.98
N SER A 194 1.85 6.64 20.14
CA SER A 194 1.14 7.87 20.51
C SER A 194 -0.28 7.86 19.95
N VAL A 195 -1.27 8.20 20.76
CA VAL A 195 -2.63 8.44 20.28
C VAL A 195 -2.73 9.90 19.84
N THR A 196 -2.95 10.11 18.54
CA THR A 196 -3.15 11.45 17.97
C THR A 196 -4.64 11.65 17.71
N PRO A 197 -5.26 12.78 18.12
CA PRO A 197 -6.65 13.05 17.78
C PRO A 197 -6.89 13.04 16.27
N GLY A 198 -7.99 12.43 15.84
CA GLY A 198 -8.36 12.33 14.42
C GLY A 198 -8.36 10.88 13.91
N PRO A 199 -8.25 10.69 12.58
CA PRO A 199 -8.32 9.37 11.97
C PRO A 199 -7.11 8.48 12.31
N SER A 200 -7.34 7.17 12.38
CA SER A 200 -6.30 6.16 12.60
C SER A 200 -6.03 5.35 11.33
N PHE A 201 -4.81 5.46 10.83
CA PHE A 201 -4.32 4.70 9.68
C PHE A 201 -3.45 3.52 10.14
N PRO A 202 -3.50 2.36 9.45
CA PRO A 202 -2.63 1.21 9.73
C PRO A 202 -1.14 1.58 9.81
N MET A 203 -0.67 2.38 8.84
CA MET A 203 0.72 2.89 8.75
C MET A 203 1.75 1.78 9.02
N ILE A 204 1.62 0.66 8.30
CA ILE A 204 2.39 -0.56 8.54
C ILE A 204 3.91 -0.37 8.45
N PRO A 205 4.50 0.50 7.60
CA PRO A 205 5.94 0.73 7.60
C PRO A 205 6.52 1.08 9.00
N TYR A 206 5.77 1.83 9.80
CA TYR A 206 6.16 2.19 11.17
C TYR A 206 6.08 1.00 12.13
N SER A 207 5.00 0.21 12.01
CA SER A 207 4.77 -0.99 12.82
C SER A 207 5.82 -2.06 12.57
N SER A 208 6.15 -2.29 11.29
CA SER A 208 7.20 -3.24 10.88
C SER A 208 8.58 -2.80 11.36
N LEU A 209 8.91 -1.51 11.27
CA LEU A 209 10.18 -0.99 11.78
C LEU A 209 10.28 -1.09 13.32
N ALA A 210 9.20 -0.77 14.04
CA ALA A 210 9.15 -0.88 15.49
C ALA A 210 9.33 -2.34 15.94
N LEU A 211 8.67 -3.29 15.26
CA LEU A 211 8.83 -4.72 15.55
C LEU A 211 10.27 -5.19 15.29
N ARG A 212 10.89 -4.76 14.19
CA ARG A 212 12.33 -4.99 13.92
C ARG A 212 13.22 -4.45 15.03
N GLY A 213 12.85 -3.30 15.60
CA GLY A 213 13.54 -2.63 16.69
C GLY A 213 13.57 -3.43 18.00
N THR A 214 12.59 -4.31 18.23
CA THR A 214 12.46 -5.07 19.50
C THR A 214 13.64 -5.98 19.84
N ARG A 215 14.45 -6.35 18.85
CA ARG A 215 15.64 -7.20 19.05
C ARG A 215 16.88 -6.42 19.51
N PHE A 216 16.84 -5.10 19.49
CA PHE A 216 17.95 -4.26 19.94
C PHE A 216 17.78 -3.87 21.41
N ASP A 217 18.87 -3.91 22.17
CA ASP A 217 18.92 -3.46 23.57
C ASP A 217 19.28 -1.96 23.65
N PHE A 218 18.60 -1.14 22.85
CA PHE A 218 18.78 0.30 22.90
C PHE A 218 17.94 0.90 24.02
N ALA A 219 18.56 1.72 24.87
CA ALA A 219 17.81 2.50 25.86
C ALA A 219 16.80 3.42 25.16
N THR A 220 15.50 3.17 25.37
CA THR A 220 14.36 3.89 24.80
C THR A 220 13.29 4.09 25.87
N GLU A 221 12.51 5.17 25.75
CA GLU A 221 11.34 5.42 26.60
C GLU A 221 10.09 4.65 26.13
N TYR A 222 10.10 4.11 24.91
CA TYR A 222 8.95 3.44 24.30
C TYR A 222 9.00 1.93 24.50
N GLN A 223 7.87 1.34 24.93
CA GLN A 223 7.73 -0.11 25.05
C GLN A 223 7.36 -0.73 23.69
N ALA A 224 8.35 -0.87 22.80
CA ALA A 224 8.14 -1.31 21.41
C ALA A 224 7.33 -2.62 21.29
N HIS A 225 7.63 -3.63 22.12
CA HIS A 225 6.86 -4.89 22.13
C HIS A 225 5.37 -4.68 22.44
N GLN A 226 5.06 -3.83 23.42
CA GLN A 226 3.68 -3.51 23.80
C GLN A 226 2.99 -2.73 22.69
N ALA A 227 3.66 -1.71 22.12
CA ALA A 227 3.12 -0.91 21.03
C ALA A 227 2.79 -1.75 19.79
N CYS A 228 3.70 -2.66 19.40
CA CYS A 228 3.48 -3.56 18.26
C CYS A 228 2.32 -4.54 18.53
N THR A 229 2.27 -5.12 19.74
CA THR A 229 1.17 -6.02 20.14
C THR A 229 -0.17 -5.30 20.10
N GLN A 230 -0.24 -4.10 20.68
CA GLN A 230 -1.46 -3.30 20.71
C GLN A 230 -1.90 -2.93 19.29
N ARG A 231 -0.98 -2.51 18.42
CA ARG A 231 -1.30 -2.22 17.02
C ARG A 231 -1.89 -3.43 16.28
N GLY A 232 -1.35 -4.63 16.50
CA GLY A 232 -1.92 -5.85 15.94
C GLY A 232 -3.35 -6.11 16.43
N LEU A 233 -3.61 -5.87 17.72
CA LEU A 233 -4.95 -6.01 18.32
C LEU A 233 -5.92 -4.95 17.82
N ASP A 234 -5.47 -3.70 17.70
CA ASP A 234 -6.26 -2.58 17.16
C ASP A 234 -6.74 -2.90 15.74
N LEU A 235 -5.87 -3.46 14.90
CA LEU A 235 -6.21 -3.89 13.55
C LEU A 235 -7.16 -5.10 13.57
N ALA A 236 -6.82 -6.18 14.26
CA ALA A 236 -7.53 -7.45 14.16
C ALA A 236 -8.83 -7.52 14.99
N MET A 237 -9.00 -6.65 15.99
CA MET A 237 -10.23 -6.53 16.79
C MET A 237 -11.06 -5.31 16.43
N GLY A 238 -10.46 -4.26 15.85
CA GLY A 238 -11.14 -3.03 15.45
C GLY A 238 -12.24 -3.28 14.41
N GLY A 239 -13.13 -2.30 14.26
CA GLY A 239 -14.09 -2.28 13.15
C GLY A 239 -13.45 -1.96 11.80
N ILE A 240 -12.15 -1.65 11.78
CA ILE A 240 -11.34 -1.64 10.55
C ILE A 240 -11.27 -3.03 9.90
N TYR A 241 -11.35 -4.12 10.67
CA TYR A 241 -11.41 -5.48 10.13
C TYR A 241 -12.86 -5.89 9.90
N ASP A 242 -13.18 -6.40 8.71
CA ASP A 242 -14.49 -6.95 8.40
C ASP A 242 -14.64 -8.33 9.07
N HIS A 243 -15.18 -8.33 10.29
CA HIS A 243 -15.37 -9.55 11.09
C HIS A 243 -16.33 -10.57 10.45
N VAL A 244 -17.15 -10.16 9.49
CA VAL A 244 -18.13 -11.05 8.83
C VAL A 244 -17.51 -11.82 7.68
N ALA A 245 -16.70 -11.14 6.85
CA ALA A 245 -16.24 -11.72 5.59
C ALA A 245 -14.72 -11.61 5.34
N GLY A 246 -13.99 -10.92 6.22
CA GLY A 246 -12.54 -10.73 6.12
C GLY A 246 -12.12 -9.54 5.27
N GLY A 247 -10.82 -9.23 5.34
CA GLY A 247 -10.23 -8.04 4.76
C GLY A 247 -10.37 -6.81 5.68
N PHE A 248 -9.46 -5.86 5.48
CA PHE A 248 -9.34 -4.63 6.24
C PHE A 248 -9.76 -3.44 5.40
N HIS A 249 -10.53 -2.55 6.02
CA HIS A 249 -10.80 -1.22 5.54
C HIS A 249 -9.56 -0.32 5.69
N ARG A 250 -9.51 0.78 4.95
CA ARG A 250 -8.29 1.60 4.81
C ARG A 250 -7.87 2.28 6.10
N TYR A 251 -8.81 2.89 6.82
CA TYR A 251 -8.56 3.62 8.06
C TYR A 251 -9.85 3.86 8.84
N THR A 252 -9.75 4.30 10.09
CA THR A 252 -10.90 4.71 10.91
C THR A 252 -10.94 6.20 11.13
N VAL A 253 -12.14 6.77 11.28
CA VAL A 253 -12.33 8.21 11.57
C VAL A 253 -12.01 8.56 13.02
N ASP A 254 -11.90 7.55 13.87
CA ASP A 254 -11.64 7.67 15.30
C ASP A 254 -10.33 6.99 15.72
N THR A 255 -9.91 7.30 16.96
CA THR A 255 -8.70 6.76 17.59
C THR A 255 -8.88 5.41 18.26
N THR A 256 -10.12 4.91 18.32
CA THR A 256 -10.49 3.63 18.94
C THR A 256 -10.60 2.49 17.94
N TRP A 257 -10.25 2.74 16.67
CA TRP A 257 -10.30 1.76 15.59
C TRP A 257 -11.71 1.18 15.37
N THR A 258 -12.76 1.99 15.59
CA THR A 258 -14.13 1.50 15.58
C THR A 258 -14.82 1.73 14.24
N VAL A 259 -14.90 2.98 13.75
CA VAL A 259 -15.68 3.34 12.57
C VAL A 259 -14.75 3.53 11.36
N PRO A 260 -14.76 2.63 10.36
CA PRO A 260 -13.91 2.75 9.19
C PRO A 260 -14.45 3.77 8.19
N HIS A 261 -13.56 4.26 7.33
CA HIS A 261 -13.93 4.52 5.94
C HIS A 261 -13.90 3.19 5.20
N PHE A 262 -15.04 2.75 4.67
CA PHE A 262 -15.28 1.35 4.28
C PHE A 262 -14.56 0.89 3.00
N GLU A 263 -13.75 1.75 2.40
CA GLU A 263 -12.81 1.43 1.32
C GLU A 263 -11.87 0.29 1.74
N LYS A 264 -11.69 -0.73 0.89
CA LYS A 264 -10.67 -1.78 1.10
C LYS A 264 -9.61 -1.70 0.02
N MET A 265 -8.36 -1.51 0.44
CA MET A 265 -7.21 -1.39 -0.46
C MET A 265 -6.34 -2.64 -0.42
N LEU A 266 -5.93 -3.13 -1.60
CA LEU A 266 -5.08 -4.32 -1.70
C LEU A 266 -3.74 -4.14 -0.96
N TYR A 267 -3.13 -2.97 -1.08
CA TYR A 267 -1.83 -2.69 -0.45
C TYR A 267 -1.90 -2.67 1.08
N ASP A 268 -3.00 -2.22 1.68
CA ASP A 268 -3.18 -2.22 3.14
C ASP A 268 -3.31 -3.66 3.62
N ASN A 269 -4.17 -4.43 2.95
CA ASN A 269 -4.41 -5.83 3.29
C ASN A 269 -3.15 -6.69 3.18
N GLY A 270 -2.35 -6.50 2.12
CA GLY A 270 -1.09 -7.24 1.95
C GLY A 270 -0.08 -6.95 3.07
N GLN A 271 0.08 -5.68 3.41
CA GLN A 271 0.98 -5.27 4.50
C GLN A 271 0.48 -5.71 5.88
N ILE A 272 -0.83 -5.64 6.15
CA ILE A 272 -1.39 -6.09 7.42
C ILE A 272 -1.23 -7.60 7.58
N VAL A 273 -1.46 -8.39 6.52
CA VAL A 273 -1.21 -9.85 6.53
C VAL A 273 0.26 -10.14 6.85
N GLU A 274 1.20 -9.45 6.20
CA GLU A 274 2.63 -9.59 6.49
C GLU A 274 2.95 -9.26 7.95
N TYR A 275 2.41 -8.15 8.47
CA TYR A 275 2.66 -7.67 9.83
C TYR A 275 2.08 -8.60 10.90
N LEU A 276 0.84 -9.07 10.75
CA LEU A 276 0.23 -10.01 11.70
C LEU A 276 0.96 -11.36 11.70
N ALA A 277 1.43 -11.81 10.54
CA ALA A 277 2.27 -13.01 10.43
C ALA A 277 3.64 -12.80 11.10
N ASP A 278 4.25 -11.63 10.93
CA ASP A 278 5.49 -11.26 11.62
C ASP A 278 5.33 -11.23 13.16
N LEU A 279 4.23 -10.68 13.68
CA LEU A 279 3.91 -10.72 15.11
C LEU A 279 3.85 -12.16 15.62
N TRP A 280 3.18 -13.05 14.89
CA TRP A 280 3.10 -14.47 15.23
C TRP A 280 4.47 -15.14 15.27
N SER A 281 5.29 -14.89 14.24
CA SER A 281 6.67 -15.38 14.12
C SER A 281 7.59 -14.85 15.22
N ALA A 282 7.31 -13.64 15.73
CA ALA A 282 8.02 -13.01 16.85
C ALA A 282 7.57 -13.52 18.23
N GLY A 283 6.63 -14.47 18.28
CA GLY A 283 6.12 -15.07 19.52
C GLY A 283 4.90 -14.35 20.12
N ILE A 284 4.33 -13.37 19.42
CA ILE A 284 3.10 -12.67 19.82
C ILE A 284 1.92 -13.37 19.14
N GLN A 285 1.59 -14.56 19.64
CA GLN A 285 0.62 -15.47 19.04
C GLN A 285 -0.77 -15.27 19.65
N LYS A 286 -1.56 -14.36 19.07
CA LYS A 286 -2.96 -14.13 19.46
C LYS A 286 -3.89 -14.82 18.45
N PRO A 287 -4.91 -15.60 18.89
CA PRO A 287 -5.83 -16.29 17.98
C PRO A 287 -6.50 -15.36 16.97
N VAL A 288 -6.83 -14.13 17.38
CA VAL A 288 -7.41 -13.12 16.50
C VAL A 288 -6.51 -12.74 15.31
N PHE A 289 -5.18 -12.86 15.42
CA PHE A 289 -4.26 -12.57 14.31
C PHE A 289 -4.35 -13.64 13.23
N GLU A 290 -4.30 -14.92 13.60
CA GLU A 290 -4.45 -16.03 12.66
C GLU A 290 -5.84 -16.00 12.00
N LYS A 291 -6.91 -15.78 12.79
CA LYS A 291 -8.27 -15.64 12.25
C LYS A 291 -8.36 -14.50 11.24
N ALA A 292 -7.74 -13.35 11.52
CA ALA A 292 -7.77 -12.20 10.62
C ALA A 292 -6.99 -12.44 9.33
N ILE A 293 -5.83 -13.11 9.40
CA ILE A 293 -5.06 -13.52 8.21
C ILE A 293 -5.88 -14.50 7.36
N ALA A 294 -6.45 -15.54 7.99
CA ALA A 294 -7.25 -16.54 7.29
C ALA A 294 -8.48 -15.93 6.62
N GLY A 295 -9.23 -15.09 7.34
CA GLY A 295 -10.39 -14.38 6.80
C GLY A 295 -10.03 -13.43 5.66
N THR A 296 -8.90 -12.72 5.76
CA THR A 296 -8.40 -11.86 4.67
C THR A 296 -8.02 -12.65 3.43
N CYS A 297 -7.41 -13.84 3.58
CA CYS A 297 -7.13 -14.72 2.45
C CYS A 297 -8.40 -15.26 1.78
N GLN A 298 -9.45 -15.58 2.58
CA GLN A 298 -10.74 -15.98 2.03
C GLN A 298 -11.44 -14.82 1.30
N TRP A 299 -11.39 -13.59 1.83
CA TRP A 299 -11.87 -12.40 1.13
C TRP A 299 -11.12 -12.17 -0.18
N LEU A 300 -9.79 -12.26 -0.15
CA LEU A 300 -8.93 -12.07 -1.32
C LEU A 300 -9.33 -13.04 -2.45
N LYS A 301 -9.45 -14.33 -2.13
CA LYS A 301 -9.85 -15.37 -3.08
C LYS A 301 -11.27 -15.16 -3.59
N ARG A 302 -12.21 -14.87 -2.68
CA ARG A 302 -13.63 -14.77 -3.00
C ARG A 302 -13.94 -13.57 -3.89
N GLU A 303 -13.37 -12.41 -3.59
CA GLU A 303 -13.84 -11.13 -4.15
C GLU A 303 -12.79 -10.37 -4.97
N MET A 304 -11.51 -10.55 -4.63
CA MET A 304 -10.43 -9.70 -5.16
C MET A 304 -9.52 -10.43 -6.15
N THR A 305 -9.69 -11.73 -6.36
CA THR A 305 -8.88 -12.50 -7.29
C THR A 305 -9.58 -12.61 -8.64
N SER A 306 -8.91 -12.15 -9.69
CA SER A 306 -9.37 -12.32 -11.06
C SER A 306 -9.34 -13.81 -11.47
N PRO A 307 -10.15 -14.22 -12.45
CA PRO A 307 -10.04 -15.56 -13.04
C PRO A 307 -8.66 -15.89 -13.61
N GLU A 308 -7.85 -14.87 -13.92
CA GLU A 308 -6.48 -15.00 -14.45
C GLU A 308 -5.42 -15.11 -13.34
N GLY A 309 -5.80 -14.92 -12.07
CA GLY A 309 -4.96 -15.17 -10.90
C GLY A 309 -4.31 -13.93 -10.27
N PHE A 310 -4.37 -12.75 -10.91
CA PHE A 310 -3.97 -11.49 -10.28
C PHE A 310 -5.05 -10.92 -9.37
N PHE A 311 -4.68 -9.97 -8.51
CA PHE A 311 -5.60 -9.30 -7.58
C PHE A 311 -6.04 -7.91 -8.07
N TYR A 312 -7.31 -7.61 -7.88
CA TYR A 312 -7.93 -6.30 -8.11
C TYR A 312 -7.42 -5.25 -7.12
N ALA A 313 -7.48 -3.98 -7.50
CA ALA A 313 -6.86 -2.88 -6.78
C ALA A 313 -7.58 -2.52 -5.47
N ALA A 314 -8.91 -2.35 -5.53
CA ALA A 314 -9.69 -1.79 -4.41
C ALA A 314 -11.19 -2.14 -4.48
N GLN A 315 -11.87 -2.01 -3.34
CA GLN A 315 -13.33 -1.94 -3.23
C GLN A 315 -13.76 -0.56 -2.70
N ASP A 316 -14.81 0.00 -3.31
CA ASP A 316 -15.38 1.32 -2.99
C ASP A 316 -16.03 1.34 -1.59
N ALA A 317 -15.95 2.50 -0.93
CA ALA A 317 -16.55 2.70 0.39
C ALA A 317 -18.08 2.81 0.33
N ASP A 318 -18.60 3.36 -0.77
CA ASP A 318 -20.02 3.65 -0.94
C ASP A 318 -20.74 2.49 -1.63
N ASN A 319 -21.91 2.10 -1.13
CA ASN A 319 -22.70 0.98 -1.65
C ASN A 319 -24.18 1.38 -1.85
N PHE A 320 -24.82 0.86 -2.89
CA PHE A 320 -26.23 1.15 -3.12
C PHE A 320 -27.12 0.35 -2.16
N THR A 321 -28.03 1.04 -1.47
CA THR A 321 -29.05 0.40 -0.61
C THR A 321 -30.07 -0.40 -1.43
N THR A 322 -30.42 0.08 -2.62
CA THR A 322 -31.38 -0.56 -3.54
C THR A 322 -31.01 -0.32 -5.01
N PRO A 323 -31.49 -1.14 -5.96
CA PRO A 323 -31.24 -0.93 -7.39
C PRO A 323 -31.73 0.43 -7.93
N THR A 324 -32.68 1.05 -7.24
CA THR A 324 -33.30 2.32 -7.60
C THR A 324 -32.74 3.53 -6.83
N ALA A 325 -31.82 3.31 -5.88
CA ALA A 325 -31.19 4.40 -5.16
C ALA A 325 -30.48 5.34 -6.15
N VAL A 326 -30.56 6.65 -5.89
CA VAL A 326 -29.92 7.66 -6.75
C VAL A 326 -28.41 7.58 -6.54
N GLU A 327 -27.99 7.80 -5.30
CA GLU A 327 -26.61 7.76 -4.84
C GLU A 327 -26.34 6.56 -3.92
N PRO A 328 -25.11 6.06 -3.87
CA PRO A 328 -24.69 5.07 -2.88
C PRO A 328 -24.44 5.72 -1.51
N GLU A 329 -24.45 4.91 -0.45
CA GLU A 329 -24.22 5.34 0.94
C GLU A 329 -22.97 4.65 1.51
N GLU A 330 -22.21 5.35 2.35
CA GLU A 330 -20.95 4.83 2.91
C GLU A 330 -21.21 3.64 3.83
N GLY A 331 -20.65 2.48 3.50
CA GLY A 331 -20.63 1.31 4.37
C GLY A 331 -21.89 0.44 4.39
N GLU A 332 -22.92 0.72 3.59
CA GLU A 332 -24.21 0.01 3.62
C GLU A 332 -24.09 -1.52 3.45
N PHE A 333 -23.08 -2.00 2.71
CA PHE A 333 -22.83 -3.43 2.58
C PHE A 333 -22.33 -4.08 3.88
N TYR A 334 -21.72 -3.31 4.78
CA TYR A 334 -20.96 -3.79 5.94
C TYR A 334 -21.66 -3.58 7.28
N VAL A 335 -22.50 -2.54 7.41
CA VAL A 335 -23.09 -2.12 8.69
C VAL A 335 -24.40 -2.84 9.02
N TRP A 336 -24.81 -2.80 10.29
CA TRP A 336 -25.95 -3.57 10.81
C TRP A 336 -26.91 -2.73 11.63
N ASN A 337 -28.20 -2.73 11.26
CA ASN A 337 -29.21 -2.17 12.15
C ASN A 337 -29.49 -3.14 13.30
N TYR A 338 -29.67 -2.62 14.52
CA TYR A 338 -29.97 -3.46 15.68
C TYR A 338 -31.23 -4.32 15.48
N SER A 339 -32.29 -3.76 14.91
CA SER A 339 -33.55 -4.49 14.67
C SER A 339 -33.39 -5.64 13.67
N GLN A 340 -32.47 -5.52 12.70
CA GLN A 340 -32.13 -6.61 11.79
C GLN A 340 -31.43 -7.75 12.54
N LEU A 341 -30.49 -7.41 13.43
CA LEU A 341 -29.80 -8.41 14.27
C LEU A 341 -30.78 -9.11 15.21
N GLU A 342 -31.72 -8.37 15.82
CA GLU A 342 -32.75 -8.94 16.70
C GLU A 342 -33.70 -9.90 15.96
N GLN A 343 -34.04 -9.62 14.70
CA GLN A 343 -34.87 -10.50 13.89
C GLN A 343 -34.12 -11.75 13.41
N LEU A 344 -32.82 -11.62 13.14
CA LEU A 344 -31.99 -12.69 12.59
C LEU A 344 -31.50 -13.69 13.67
N LEU A 345 -31.23 -13.20 14.88
CA LEU A 345 -30.58 -13.94 15.95
C LEU A 345 -31.58 -14.37 17.03
N THR A 346 -31.37 -15.55 17.61
CA THR A 346 -32.10 -15.95 18.82
C THR A 346 -31.69 -15.05 20.00
N PRO A 347 -32.53 -14.92 21.05
CA PRO A 347 -32.19 -14.08 22.20
C PRO A 347 -30.86 -14.44 22.88
N SER A 348 -30.49 -15.73 22.91
CA SER A 348 -29.20 -16.18 23.45
C SER A 348 -28.03 -15.83 22.53
N GLU A 349 -28.18 -16.01 21.22
CA GLU A 349 -27.15 -15.62 20.24
C GLU A 349 -26.90 -14.10 20.27
N LEU A 350 -27.97 -13.30 20.31
CA LEU A 350 -27.87 -11.84 20.38
C LEU A 350 -27.17 -11.39 21.67
N ALA A 351 -27.54 -11.97 22.82
CA ALA A 351 -26.92 -11.62 24.09
C ALA A 351 -25.41 -11.93 24.09
N GLU A 352 -25.01 -13.12 23.63
CA GLU A 352 -23.61 -13.49 23.51
C GLU A 352 -22.86 -12.60 22.49
N PHE A 353 -23.52 -12.27 21.37
CA PHE A 353 -22.94 -11.37 20.37
C PHE A 353 -22.70 -9.96 20.93
N GLN A 354 -23.61 -9.41 21.75
CA GLN A 354 -23.43 -8.12 22.42
C GLN A 354 -22.34 -8.14 23.50
N GLU A 355 -22.09 -9.28 24.14
CA GLU A 355 -20.98 -9.44 25.09
C GLU A 355 -19.62 -9.43 24.39
N GLN A 356 -19.55 -9.85 23.12
CA GLN A 356 -18.31 -10.08 22.39
C GLN A 356 -18.00 -9.00 21.35
N PHE A 357 -19.04 -8.33 20.85
CA PHE A 357 -18.96 -7.26 19.86
C PHE A 357 -19.61 -5.97 20.37
N THR A 358 -19.15 -4.83 19.87
CA THR A 358 -19.79 -3.54 20.10
C THR A 358 -21.09 -3.45 19.29
N VAL A 359 -22.22 -3.76 19.93
CA VAL A 359 -23.57 -3.68 19.35
C VAL A 359 -24.51 -2.94 20.32
N THR A 360 -25.10 -1.84 19.88
CA THR A 360 -26.04 -0.99 20.63
C THR A 360 -27.35 -0.80 19.87
N LEU A 361 -28.41 -0.42 20.58
CA LEU A 361 -29.71 -0.14 19.99
C LEU A 361 -29.64 1.08 19.05
N GLU A 362 -28.91 2.12 19.45
CA GLU A 362 -28.74 3.37 18.70
C GLU A 362 -27.69 3.28 17.59
N GLY A 363 -26.90 2.20 17.54
CA GLY A 363 -25.73 2.11 16.67
C GLY A 363 -24.51 2.92 17.16
N ASN A 364 -23.40 2.78 16.45
CA ASN A 364 -22.15 3.52 16.64
C ASN A 364 -21.71 4.30 15.38
N PHE A 365 -22.46 4.19 14.28
CA PHE A 365 -22.27 4.91 13.02
C PHE A 365 -23.62 5.11 12.34
N GLU A 366 -24.10 6.35 12.21
CA GLU A 366 -25.33 6.70 11.47
C GLU A 366 -26.55 5.80 11.78
N SER A 367 -26.80 5.52 13.06
CA SER A 367 -27.87 4.62 13.54
C SER A 367 -27.67 3.12 13.21
N HIS A 368 -26.50 2.76 12.71
CA HIS A 368 -26.05 1.39 12.43
C HIS A 368 -24.88 0.99 13.33
N ASN A 369 -24.62 -0.31 13.39
CA ASN A 369 -23.53 -0.91 14.13
C ASN A 369 -22.41 -1.35 13.18
N VAL A 370 -21.23 -0.79 13.42
CA VAL A 370 -19.95 -1.35 12.99
C VAL A 370 -19.48 -2.34 14.06
N LEU A 371 -19.16 -3.55 13.62
CA LEU A 371 -18.76 -4.63 14.50
C LEU A 371 -17.29 -4.43 14.93
N GLN A 372 -17.07 -4.31 16.23
CA GLN A 372 -15.75 -4.28 16.84
C GLN A 372 -15.69 -5.33 17.95
N ARG A 373 -14.65 -6.16 17.97
CA ARG A 373 -14.46 -7.20 18.99
C ARG A 373 -13.97 -6.59 20.30
N ARG A 374 -14.43 -7.18 21.41
CA ARG A 374 -14.02 -6.80 22.78
C ARG A 374 -12.87 -7.66 23.33
N TYR A 375 -12.72 -8.87 22.79
CA TYR A 375 -11.82 -9.91 23.31
C TYR A 375 -10.99 -10.54 22.18
N SER A 376 -9.78 -10.98 22.50
CA SER A 376 -8.76 -11.47 21.55
C SER A 376 -8.71 -12.99 21.39
N GLU A 377 -9.46 -13.68 22.24
CA GLU A 377 -9.59 -15.13 22.36
C GLU A 377 -10.32 -15.74 21.15
N GLU A 378 -10.39 -17.06 21.08
CA GLU A 378 -11.19 -17.76 20.06
C GLU A 378 -12.67 -17.45 20.21
N LEU A 379 -13.39 -17.41 19.08
CA LEU A 379 -14.83 -17.28 19.07
C LEU A 379 -15.48 -18.61 19.45
N SER A 380 -16.61 -18.56 20.15
CA SER A 380 -17.43 -19.73 20.40
C SER A 380 -18.09 -20.23 19.10
N GLU A 381 -18.51 -21.49 19.07
CA GLU A 381 -19.30 -22.04 17.95
C GLU A 381 -20.60 -21.23 17.70
N THR A 382 -21.21 -20.70 18.76
CA THR A 382 -22.37 -19.80 18.65
C THR A 382 -22.03 -18.56 17.85
N LEU A 383 -20.92 -17.89 18.15
CA LEU A 383 -20.51 -16.66 17.45
C LEU A 383 -20.09 -16.93 16.01
N GLU A 384 -19.40 -18.04 15.75
CA GLU A 384 -19.09 -18.47 14.37
C GLU A 384 -20.38 -18.69 13.57
N THR A 385 -21.40 -19.29 14.19
CA THR A 385 -22.74 -19.45 13.58
C THR A 385 -23.42 -18.11 13.33
N VAL A 386 -23.32 -17.16 14.27
CA VAL A 386 -23.84 -15.79 14.10
C VAL A 386 -23.17 -15.10 12.92
N LEU A 387 -21.83 -15.11 12.84
CA LEU A 387 -21.09 -14.52 11.73
C LEU A 387 -21.46 -15.17 10.39
N ALA A 388 -21.67 -16.49 10.34
CA ALA A 388 -22.14 -17.18 9.14
C ALA A 388 -23.56 -16.73 8.71
N LYS A 389 -24.48 -16.46 9.64
CA LYS A 389 -25.80 -15.88 9.33
C LYS A 389 -25.67 -14.47 8.75
N LEU A 390 -24.80 -13.64 9.32
CA LEU A 390 -24.51 -12.29 8.81
C LEU A 390 -23.88 -12.35 7.40
N PHE A 391 -22.99 -13.30 7.18
CA PHE A 391 -22.41 -13.56 5.86
C PHE A 391 -23.51 -13.94 4.85
N GLU A 392 -24.42 -14.84 5.20
CA GLU A 392 -25.51 -15.25 4.33
C GLU A 392 -26.44 -14.08 3.96
N VAL A 393 -26.68 -13.12 4.86
CA VAL A 393 -27.43 -11.89 4.52
C VAL A 393 -26.68 -11.05 3.48
N ARG A 394 -25.35 -10.93 3.59
CA ARG A 394 -24.53 -10.14 2.66
C ARG A 394 -24.41 -10.77 1.28
N TYR A 395 -24.22 -12.08 1.22
CA TYR A 395 -23.88 -12.77 -0.03
C TYR A 395 -25.02 -13.65 -0.57
N GLY A 396 -26.07 -13.88 0.20
CA GLY A 396 -27.19 -14.76 -0.14
C GLY A 396 -26.84 -16.25 -0.13
N SER A 397 -25.72 -16.65 0.45
CA SER A 397 -25.28 -18.04 0.57
C SER A 397 -24.35 -18.22 1.78
N PRO A 398 -24.33 -19.40 2.43
CA PRO A 398 -23.40 -19.69 3.52
C PRO A 398 -21.93 -19.66 3.07
N PRO A 399 -20.98 -19.28 3.96
CA PRO A 399 -19.57 -19.10 3.62
C PRO A 399 -18.92 -20.34 3.01
N ASP A 400 -19.25 -21.54 3.50
CA ASP A 400 -18.66 -22.80 3.02
C ASP A 400 -19.05 -23.17 1.58
N THR A 401 -20.09 -22.54 1.04
CA THR A 401 -20.61 -22.83 -0.31
C THR A 401 -20.16 -21.81 -1.35
N LEU A 402 -19.78 -20.61 -0.90
CA LEU A 402 -19.46 -19.49 -1.78
C LEU A 402 -17.95 -19.39 -2.02
N VAL A 403 -17.49 -20.04 -3.09
CA VAL A 403 -16.05 -20.05 -3.45
C VAL A 403 -15.59 -18.70 -4.02
N THR A 404 -16.41 -18.08 -4.86
CA THR A 404 -16.12 -16.81 -5.54
C THR A 404 -17.37 -15.94 -5.58
N PHE A 405 -17.19 -14.63 -5.54
CA PHE A 405 -18.23 -13.63 -5.64
C PHE A 405 -17.83 -12.59 -6.69
N PRO A 406 -18.57 -12.46 -7.80
CA PRO A 406 -18.15 -11.62 -8.92
C PRO A 406 -18.16 -10.13 -8.54
N PRO A 407 -17.18 -9.33 -9.03
CA PRO A 407 -17.14 -7.91 -8.74
C PRO A 407 -18.26 -7.16 -9.48
N ALA A 408 -18.81 -6.12 -8.87
CA ALA A 408 -19.49 -5.05 -9.60
C ALA A 408 -18.42 -4.09 -10.11
N ARG A 409 -18.22 -3.96 -11.43
CA ARG A 409 -17.10 -3.14 -11.96
C ARG A 409 -17.38 -1.65 -12.01
N ASN A 410 -18.64 -1.26 -11.87
CA ASN A 410 -19.11 0.13 -11.87
C ASN A 410 -20.50 0.22 -11.22
N ASN A 411 -21.00 1.45 -11.05
CA ASN A 411 -22.30 1.72 -10.43
C ASN A 411 -23.48 1.05 -11.16
N GLN A 412 -23.41 0.92 -12.50
CA GLN A 412 -24.47 0.28 -13.28
C GLN A 412 -24.51 -1.23 -13.01
N GLU A 413 -23.37 -1.91 -13.03
CA GLU A 413 -23.28 -3.33 -12.67
C GLU A 413 -23.70 -3.58 -11.22
N ALA A 414 -23.35 -2.68 -10.28
CA ALA A 414 -23.83 -2.77 -8.90
C ALA A 414 -25.37 -2.72 -8.83
N LYS A 415 -26.02 -1.77 -9.50
CA LYS A 415 -27.50 -1.63 -9.47
C LYS A 415 -28.23 -2.74 -10.22
N THR A 416 -27.70 -3.19 -11.35
CA THR A 416 -28.38 -4.13 -12.26
C THR A 416 -27.99 -5.59 -12.06
N GLY A 417 -26.93 -5.84 -11.27
CA GLY A 417 -26.48 -7.18 -10.95
C GLY A 417 -27.54 -7.98 -10.19
N ASN A 418 -27.62 -9.28 -10.47
CA ASN A 418 -28.55 -10.18 -9.81
C ASN A 418 -27.93 -10.71 -8.50
N TRP A 419 -27.78 -9.83 -7.51
CA TRP A 419 -27.19 -10.15 -6.22
C TRP A 419 -28.20 -10.89 -5.34
N SER A 420 -27.84 -12.06 -4.84
CA SER A 420 -28.67 -12.86 -3.93
C SER A 420 -28.73 -12.27 -2.52
N GLY A 421 -27.72 -11.52 -2.12
CA GLY A 421 -27.67 -10.78 -0.85
C GLY A 421 -27.76 -9.27 -1.07
N ARG A 422 -26.93 -8.50 -0.36
CA ARG A 422 -26.84 -7.05 -0.51
C ARG A 422 -26.17 -6.69 -1.85
N ILE A 423 -26.42 -5.47 -2.33
CA ILE A 423 -25.67 -4.93 -3.47
C ILE A 423 -24.22 -4.70 -3.02
N PRO A 424 -23.22 -5.30 -3.67
CA PRO A 424 -21.85 -5.22 -3.23
C PRO A 424 -21.21 -3.86 -3.54
N PRO A 425 -20.05 -3.58 -2.91
CA PRO A 425 -19.19 -2.48 -3.34
C PRO A 425 -18.79 -2.62 -4.81
N VAL A 426 -18.59 -1.46 -5.45
CA VAL A 426 -17.90 -1.42 -6.74
C VAL A 426 -16.44 -1.80 -6.51
N THR A 427 -15.91 -2.70 -7.34
CA THR A 427 -14.51 -3.12 -7.30
C THR A 427 -13.75 -2.51 -8.46
N ASP A 428 -12.65 -1.83 -8.17
CA ASP A 428 -11.70 -1.41 -9.20
C ASP A 428 -10.85 -2.62 -9.63
N THR A 429 -11.22 -3.20 -10.77
CA THR A 429 -10.64 -4.45 -11.27
C THR A 429 -9.29 -4.31 -11.94
N LYS A 430 -8.71 -3.10 -12.03
CA LYS A 430 -7.35 -2.96 -12.57
C LYS A 430 -6.34 -3.65 -11.66
N MET A 431 -5.34 -4.28 -12.25
CA MET A 431 -4.17 -4.76 -11.52
C MET A 431 -3.17 -3.61 -11.38
N ILE A 432 -2.59 -3.46 -10.19
CA ILE A 432 -1.42 -2.61 -9.96
C ILE A 432 -0.28 -3.52 -9.46
N VAL A 433 0.85 -3.54 -10.18
CA VAL A 433 2.01 -4.39 -9.85
C VAL A 433 2.49 -4.14 -8.42
N ALA A 434 2.72 -2.89 -8.03
CA ALA A 434 3.14 -2.53 -6.67
C ALA A 434 2.23 -3.12 -5.58
N TRP A 435 0.91 -3.03 -5.76
CA TRP A 435 -0.06 -3.46 -4.74
C TRP A 435 -0.21 -4.98 -4.68
N ASN A 436 -0.22 -5.63 -5.85
CA ASN A 436 -0.17 -7.08 -5.93
C ASN A 436 1.10 -7.61 -5.25
N SER A 437 2.23 -6.94 -5.45
CA SER A 437 3.51 -7.32 -4.84
C SER A 437 3.48 -7.29 -3.31
N LEU A 438 2.85 -6.27 -2.70
CA LEU A 438 2.66 -6.23 -1.24
C LEU A 438 1.79 -7.38 -0.74
N MET A 439 0.73 -7.74 -1.46
CA MET A 439 -0.10 -8.90 -1.12
C MET A 439 0.66 -10.22 -1.30
N ILE A 440 1.42 -10.38 -2.38
CA ILE A 440 2.26 -11.56 -2.64
C ILE A 440 3.27 -11.75 -1.49
N SER A 441 3.94 -10.69 -1.05
CA SER A 441 4.83 -10.73 0.12
C SER A 441 4.11 -11.16 1.40
N GLY A 442 2.94 -10.59 1.69
CA GLY A 442 2.13 -10.97 2.85
C GLY A 442 1.72 -12.44 2.82
N LEU A 443 1.24 -12.93 1.68
CA LEU A 443 0.87 -14.33 1.49
C LEU A 443 2.07 -15.27 1.58
N ALA A 444 3.22 -14.90 1.01
CA ALA A 444 4.46 -15.69 1.12
C ALA A 444 4.91 -15.82 2.59
N LYS A 445 4.81 -14.73 3.35
CA LYS A 445 5.11 -14.74 4.79
C LYS A 445 4.12 -15.57 5.58
N ALA A 446 2.81 -15.39 5.34
CA ALA A 446 1.77 -16.20 5.97
C ALA A 446 1.94 -17.70 5.65
N TYR A 447 2.24 -18.06 4.39
CA TYR A 447 2.53 -19.45 4.00
C TYR A 447 3.72 -20.01 4.76
N THR A 448 4.79 -19.23 4.91
CA THR A 448 6.00 -19.65 5.63
C THR A 448 5.73 -20.04 7.09
N ILE A 449 4.72 -19.41 7.72
CA ILE A 449 4.40 -19.59 9.13
C ILE A 449 3.29 -20.62 9.35
N PHE A 450 2.20 -20.52 8.58
CA PHE A 450 0.99 -21.32 8.76
C PHE A 450 0.90 -22.53 7.81
N THR A 451 1.81 -22.62 6.83
CA THR A 451 1.91 -23.69 5.84
C THR A 451 0.61 -24.02 5.08
N GLN A 452 -0.32 -23.07 5.01
CA GLN A 452 -1.57 -23.20 4.29
C GLN A 452 -1.35 -23.15 2.76
N PRO A 453 -1.60 -24.25 2.01
CA PRO A 453 -1.25 -24.32 0.58
C PRO A 453 -1.93 -23.25 -0.28
N GLU A 454 -3.13 -22.80 0.13
CA GLU A 454 -3.87 -21.76 -0.57
C GLU A 454 -3.11 -20.43 -0.61
N TYR A 455 -2.39 -20.07 0.45
CA TYR A 455 -1.63 -18.81 0.50
C TYR A 455 -0.51 -18.82 -0.53
N TRP A 456 0.19 -19.96 -0.68
CA TRP A 456 1.20 -20.16 -1.71
C TRP A 456 0.61 -20.11 -3.13
N GLN A 457 -0.55 -20.75 -3.34
CA GLN A 457 -1.21 -20.77 -4.64
C GLN A 457 -1.64 -19.37 -5.09
N LEU A 458 -2.24 -18.59 -4.19
CA LEU A 458 -2.61 -17.20 -4.46
C LEU A 458 -1.37 -16.34 -4.78
N ALA A 459 -0.32 -16.43 -3.95
CA ALA A 459 0.90 -15.64 -4.12
C ALA A 459 1.61 -15.93 -5.45
N THR A 460 1.78 -17.22 -5.77
CA THR A 460 2.48 -17.64 -6.99
C THR A 460 1.64 -17.44 -8.25
N GLY A 461 0.31 -17.57 -8.17
CA GLY A 461 -0.60 -17.26 -9.27
C GLY A 461 -0.46 -15.80 -9.72
N ALA A 462 -0.57 -14.86 -8.78
CA ALA A 462 -0.41 -13.44 -9.06
C ALA A 462 1.00 -13.08 -9.54
N ALA A 463 2.04 -13.64 -8.92
CA ALA A 463 3.43 -13.39 -9.35
C ALA A 463 3.71 -13.89 -10.77
N ASN A 464 3.23 -15.08 -11.12
CA ASN A 464 3.38 -15.63 -12.47
C ASN A 464 2.61 -14.80 -13.51
N PHE A 465 1.40 -14.34 -13.18
CA PHE A 465 0.64 -13.45 -14.05
C PHE A 465 1.45 -12.18 -14.39
N ILE A 466 2.04 -11.52 -13.38
CA ILE A 466 2.89 -10.33 -13.58
C ILE A 466 4.07 -10.66 -14.50
N LEU A 467 4.79 -11.76 -14.23
CA LEU A 467 5.96 -12.18 -15.03
C LEU A 467 5.62 -12.48 -16.50
N GLU A 468 4.42 -12.96 -16.77
CA GLU A 468 3.98 -13.37 -18.11
C GLU A 468 3.36 -12.21 -18.90
N HIS A 469 2.65 -11.30 -18.23
CA HIS A 469 1.76 -10.36 -18.92
C HIS A 469 2.17 -8.90 -18.76
N GLN A 470 3.17 -8.53 -17.95
CA GLN A 470 3.51 -7.11 -17.74
C GLN A 470 4.75 -6.63 -18.49
N TRP A 471 5.35 -7.47 -19.34
CA TRP A 471 6.37 -7.03 -20.28
C TRP A 471 5.77 -6.88 -21.68
N VAL A 472 5.75 -5.65 -22.19
CA VAL A 472 5.35 -5.32 -23.57
C VAL A 472 6.54 -4.66 -24.24
N GLU A 473 6.96 -5.19 -25.39
CA GLU A 473 8.14 -4.70 -26.12
C GLU A 473 9.38 -4.57 -25.22
N GLU A 474 9.61 -5.59 -24.37
CA GLU A 474 10.71 -5.67 -23.40
C GLU A 474 10.68 -4.64 -22.27
N ARG A 475 9.57 -3.91 -22.09
CA ARG A 475 9.39 -2.93 -21.01
C ARG A 475 8.36 -3.36 -19.99
N PHE A 476 8.69 -3.21 -18.72
CA PHE A 476 7.80 -3.51 -17.62
C PHE A 476 6.71 -2.44 -17.48
N HIS A 477 5.47 -2.91 -17.30
CA HIS A 477 4.27 -2.07 -17.17
C HIS A 477 3.66 -2.23 -15.78
N ARG A 478 3.10 -1.12 -15.29
CA ARG A 478 2.52 -0.98 -13.95
C ARG A 478 1.13 -1.58 -13.85
N LEU A 479 0.30 -1.30 -14.83
CA LEU A 479 -1.14 -1.54 -14.77
C LEU A 479 -1.57 -2.62 -15.75
N ASN A 480 -2.63 -3.33 -15.39
CA ASN A 480 -3.33 -4.21 -16.31
C ASN A 480 -4.84 -3.99 -16.23
N TYR A 481 -5.46 -3.67 -17.37
CA TYR A 481 -6.90 -3.56 -17.53
C TYR A 481 -7.41 -4.74 -18.37
N ASN A 482 -7.95 -5.78 -17.72
CA ASN A 482 -8.52 -6.94 -18.41
C ASN A 482 -7.55 -7.58 -19.43
N SER A 483 -6.36 -7.94 -18.96
CA SER A 483 -5.27 -8.51 -19.77
C SER A 483 -4.64 -7.54 -20.78
N GLN A 484 -4.80 -6.23 -20.57
CA GLN A 484 -4.14 -5.18 -21.36
C GLN A 484 -3.18 -4.39 -20.47
N PRO A 485 -1.86 -4.60 -20.61
CA PRO A 485 -0.86 -3.84 -19.89
C PRO A 485 -0.88 -2.37 -20.31
N SER A 486 -0.73 -1.48 -19.35
CA SER A 486 -0.76 -0.03 -19.56
C SER A 486 0.16 0.66 -18.55
N VAL A 487 0.65 1.84 -18.92
CA VAL A 487 1.57 2.68 -18.14
C VAL A 487 2.91 2.00 -17.83
N LEU A 488 4.02 2.66 -18.15
CA LEU A 488 5.35 2.15 -17.79
C LEU A 488 5.51 2.06 -16.26
N SER A 489 6.18 1.00 -15.80
CA SER A 489 6.46 0.78 -14.40
C SER A 489 7.25 1.93 -13.77
N GLN A 490 6.87 2.27 -12.55
CA GLN A 490 7.59 3.23 -11.73
C GLN A 490 8.41 2.51 -10.67
N SER A 491 9.27 3.23 -9.94
CA SER A 491 10.20 2.63 -8.98
C SER A 491 9.54 1.73 -7.93
N GLU A 492 8.32 2.04 -7.51
CA GLU A 492 7.60 1.22 -6.53
C GLU A 492 7.21 -0.15 -7.11
N ASP A 493 6.87 -0.23 -8.39
CA ASP A 493 6.52 -1.47 -9.07
C ASP A 493 7.72 -2.42 -9.11
N TYR A 494 8.89 -1.90 -9.49
CA TYR A 494 10.13 -2.66 -9.46
C TYR A 494 10.52 -3.05 -8.03
N ALA A 495 10.62 -2.09 -7.11
CA ALA A 495 11.11 -2.34 -5.76
C ALA A 495 10.24 -3.35 -5.00
N LEU A 496 8.91 -3.19 -5.06
CA LEU A 496 7.99 -4.09 -4.37
C LEU A 496 7.92 -5.45 -5.05
N PHE A 497 7.97 -5.52 -6.38
CA PHE A 497 7.94 -6.81 -7.07
C PHE A 497 9.22 -7.63 -6.85
N ILE A 498 10.39 -6.97 -6.84
CA ILE A 498 11.66 -7.62 -6.44
C ILE A 498 11.56 -8.13 -5.00
N LYS A 499 10.98 -7.36 -4.07
CA LYS A 499 10.74 -7.81 -2.69
C LYS A 499 9.88 -9.07 -2.68
N ALA A 500 8.76 -9.06 -3.40
CA ALA A 500 7.83 -10.18 -3.49
C ALA A 500 8.48 -11.45 -4.05
N LEU A 501 9.27 -11.33 -5.12
CA LEU A 501 10.02 -12.44 -5.70
C LEU A 501 11.06 -13.00 -4.73
N LEU A 502 11.76 -12.13 -3.99
CA LEU A 502 12.71 -12.56 -2.96
C LEU A 502 12.00 -13.22 -1.77
N ASP A 503 10.79 -12.76 -1.39
CA ASP A 503 9.99 -13.38 -0.32
C ASP A 503 9.46 -14.76 -0.75
N LEU A 504 9.01 -14.91 -2.00
CA LEU A 504 8.67 -16.20 -2.60
C LEU A 504 9.87 -17.15 -2.66
N HIS A 505 11.06 -16.63 -3.00
CA HIS A 505 12.29 -17.41 -3.00
C HIS A 505 12.64 -17.96 -1.61
N GLN A 506 12.33 -17.22 -0.54
CA GLN A 506 12.53 -17.72 0.82
C GLN A 506 11.45 -18.73 1.22
N ALA A 507 10.20 -18.45 0.87
CA ALA A 507 9.05 -19.29 1.20
C ALA A 507 9.04 -20.65 0.48
N VAL A 508 9.64 -20.76 -0.72
CA VAL A 508 9.66 -22.01 -1.52
C VAL A 508 10.30 -23.19 -0.78
N VAL A 509 11.18 -22.92 0.19
CA VAL A 509 11.86 -23.97 0.97
C VAL A 509 10.86 -24.83 1.73
N GLN A 510 9.72 -24.27 2.17
CA GLN A 510 8.64 -25.00 2.83
C GLN A 510 7.90 -25.98 1.91
N VAL A 511 7.83 -25.68 0.60
CA VAL A 511 7.16 -26.52 -0.40
C VAL A 511 7.95 -27.80 -0.63
N GLU A 512 9.28 -27.70 -0.68
CA GLU A 512 10.17 -28.80 -1.05
C GLU A 512 10.31 -29.87 0.03
N THR A 513 10.06 -29.54 1.30
CA THR A 513 10.05 -30.51 2.40
C THR A 513 8.76 -31.33 2.50
N GLY A 514 7.67 -30.90 1.86
CA GLY A 514 6.35 -31.56 1.90
C GLY A 514 6.15 -32.68 0.86
N GLU A 515 6.79 -32.58 -0.31
CA GLU A 515 6.76 -33.60 -1.37
C GLU A 515 8.18 -34.14 -1.60
N LYS A 516 8.44 -35.42 -1.28
CA LYS A 516 9.75 -36.11 -1.39
C LYS A 516 10.36 -36.19 -2.81
N SER A 517 9.96 -35.37 -3.77
CA SER A 517 10.36 -35.55 -5.17
C SER A 517 10.08 -34.34 -6.07
N LYS A 518 10.72 -33.20 -5.86
CA LYS A 518 11.05 -32.27 -6.96
C LYS A 518 12.50 -31.80 -6.87
N PRO A 519 13.23 -31.72 -8.00
CA PRO A 519 14.64 -31.37 -8.02
C PRO A 519 14.88 -29.89 -7.68
N VAL A 520 16.08 -29.64 -7.16
CA VAL A 520 16.72 -28.35 -6.79
C VAL A 520 16.61 -27.22 -7.85
N SER A 521 16.17 -27.53 -9.08
CA SER A 521 16.08 -26.53 -10.17
C SER A 521 14.96 -25.52 -10.02
N THR A 522 13.94 -25.78 -9.18
CA THR A 522 12.83 -24.83 -8.96
C THR A 522 13.15 -23.76 -7.91
N CYS A 523 14.14 -23.99 -7.02
CA CYS A 523 14.45 -23.07 -5.93
C CYS A 523 14.90 -21.68 -6.42
N ASN A 524 15.66 -21.64 -7.53
CA ASN A 524 16.28 -20.40 -8.01
C ASN A 524 15.39 -19.59 -8.95
N PHE A 525 14.27 -20.13 -9.41
CA PHE A 525 13.40 -19.45 -10.38
C PHE A 525 13.06 -18.02 -9.94
N TRP A 526 12.56 -17.87 -8.71
CA TRP A 526 12.16 -16.57 -8.17
C TRP A 526 13.35 -15.61 -8.02
N LEU A 527 14.52 -16.11 -7.61
CA LEU A 527 15.74 -15.31 -7.51
C LEU A 527 16.23 -14.84 -8.90
N GLU A 528 16.22 -15.72 -9.90
CA GLU A 528 16.59 -15.37 -11.28
C GLU A 528 15.65 -14.30 -11.86
N LYS A 529 14.35 -14.38 -11.55
CA LYS A 529 13.39 -13.34 -11.93
C LYS A 529 13.66 -12.03 -11.19
N ALA A 530 13.94 -12.06 -9.89
CA ALA A 530 14.28 -10.87 -9.11
C ALA A 530 15.53 -10.16 -9.68
N ILE A 531 16.55 -10.91 -10.07
CA ILE A 531 17.77 -10.38 -10.71
C ILE A 531 17.45 -9.70 -12.04
N LYS A 532 16.59 -10.31 -12.88
CA LYS A 532 16.19 -9.71 -14.17
C LYS A 532 15.42 -8.40 -13.98
N VAL A 533 14.47 -8.38 -13.04
CA VAL A 533 13.70 -7.16 -12.73
C VAL A 533 14.62 -6.08 -12.14
N GLN A 534 15.57 -6.45 -11.27
CA GLN A 534 16.58 -5.52 -10.74
C GLN A 534 17.48 -4.93 -11.84
N ALA A 535 17.86 -5.72 -12.85
CA ALA A 535 18.68 -5.24 -13.96
C ALA A 535 17.97 -4.14 -14.78
N GLU A 536 16.68 -4.32 -15.09
CA GLU A 536 15.88 -3.28 -15.76
C GLU A 536 15.69 -2.04 -14.85
N PHE A 537 15.45 -2.25 -13.56
CA PHE A 537 15.33 -1.16 -12.59
C PHE A 537 16.60 -0.31 -12.50
N ASP A 538 17.75 -0.99 -12.50
CA ASP A 538 19.09 -0.40 -12.54
C ASP A 538 19.33 0.40 -13.82
N GLU A 539 18.90 -0.12 -14.97
CA GLU A 539 19.11 0.50 -16.27
C GLU A 539 18.32 1.81 -16.41
N PHE A 540 17.04 1.80 -16.06
CA PHE A 540 16.14 2.91 -16.39
C PHE A 540 15.99 3.95 -15.27
N LEU A 541 16.18 3.56 -13.99
CA LEU A 541 15.81 4.39 -12.85
C LEU A 541 16.97 4.71 -11.89
N TRP A 542 18.12 4.03 -11.96
CA TRP A 542 19.27 4.35 -11.09
C TRP A 542 19.85 5.74 -11.41
N SER A 543 20.08 6.54 -10.37
CA SER A 543 20.81 7.81 -10.48
C SER A 543 22.31 7.59 -10.33
N LEU A 544 23.02 7.62 -11.46
CA LEU A 544 24.49 7.49 -11.48
C LEU A 544 25.21 8.57 -10.66
N GLU A 545 24.69 9.80 -10.67
CA GLU A 545 25.34 10.94 -10.01
C GLU A 545 24.97 11.07 -8.53
N LEU A 546 23.71 10.79 -8.20
CA LEU A 546 23.17 11.08 -6.86
C LEU A 546 22.95 9.82 -6.01
N GLY A 547 23.04 8.62 -6.59
CA GLY A 547 22.65 7.36 -5.97
C GLY A 547 21.13 7.22 -5.78
N GLY A 548 20.66 6.00 -5.50
CA GLY A 548 19.23 5.71 -5.37
C GLY A 548 18.49 5.74 -6.72
N TYR A 549 17.19 5.48 -6.66
CA TYR A 549 16.34 5.33 -7.85
C TYR A 549 15.35 6.49 -7.97
N TYR A 550 15.22 7.01 -9.18
CA TYR A 550 14.15 7.94 -9.55
C TYR A 550 12.80 7.21 -9.58
N ASN A 551 11.70 7.92 -9.34
CA ASN A 551 10.35 7.36 -9.42
C ASN A 551 9.98 6.97 -10.85
N THR A 552 10.31 7.83 -11.81
CA THR A 552 9.97 7.66 -13.23
C THR A 552 11.21 7.31 -14.05
N ALA A 553 11.02 6.41 -15.03
CA ALA A 553 12.06 6.00 -15.96
C ALA A 553 12.64 7.19 -16.74
N SER A 554 13.93 7.08 -17.09
CA SER A 554 14.67 8.14 -17.78
C SER A 554 14.12 8.47 -19.17
N ASP A 555 13.41 7.54 -19.80
CA ASP A 555 12.84 7.66 -21.13
C ASP A 555 11.33 7.97 -21.15
N SER A 556 10.75 8.32 -19.99
CA SER A 556 9.33 8.63 -19.86
C SER A 556 9.06 9.78 -18.87
N SER A 557 9.90 10.81 -18.87
CA SER A 557 9.88 11.87 -17.84
C SER A 557 9.86 13.31 -18.38
N ASP A 558 9.66 13.49 -19.69
CA ASP A 558 9.74 14.79 -20.37
C ASP A 558 8.63 15.78 -19.94
N ASP A 559 7.51 15.28 -19.42
CA ASP A 559 6.36 16.06 -18.95
C ASP A 559 6.43 16.42 -17.45
N LEU A 560 7.50 16.01 -16.75
CA LEU A 560 7.65 16.21 -15.31
C LEU A 560 8.48 17.45 -14.96
N LEU A 561 8.03 18.21 -13.96
CA LEU A 561 8.76 19.36 -13.42
C LEU A 561 10.11 18.97 -12.80
N VAL A 562 10.12 17.83 -12.10
CA VAL A 562 11.28 17.26 -11.41
C VAL A 562 11.17 15.74 -11.42
N ARG A 563 12.30 15.04 -11.49
CA ARG A 563 12.37 13.60 -11.26
C ARG A 563 12.72 13.36 -9.80
N GLU A 564 11.73 12.90 -9.04
CA GLU A 564 11.90 12.62 -7.62
C GLU A 564 12.59 11.28 -7.39
N ARG A 565 13.34 11.18 -6.28
CA ARG A 565 13.80 9.91 -5.71
C ARG A 565 13.03 9.69 -4.41
N SER A 566 11.89 9.00 -4.47
CA SER A 566 10.99 8.87 -3.31
C SER A 566 11.65 8.12 -2.15
N TYR A 567 11.61 8.75 -0.98
CA TYR A 567 12.05 8.21 0.31
C TYR A 567 10.97 8.29 1.40
N ILE A 568 9.83 8.93 1.08
CA ILE A 568 8.77 9.17 2.05
C ILE A 568 7.88 7.92 2.10
N ASP A 569 7.77 7.33 3.27
CA ASP A 569 6.78 6.30 3.55
C ASP A 569 5.45 6.95 3.93
N ASN A 570 4.35 6.36 3.45
CA ASN A 570 3.00 6.77 3.84
C ASN A 570 2.19 5.49 4.12
N ALA A 571 1.01 5.33 3.50
CA ALA A 571 0.25 4.09 3.54
C ALA A 571 1.04 2.90 2.94
N THR A 572 1.95 3.17 2.00
CA THR A 572 2.89 2.19 1.42
C THR A 572 4.33 2.58 1.75
N PRO A 573 5.26 1.60 1.76
CA PRO A 573 6.66 1.89 2.01
C PRO A 573 7.31 2.59 0.81
N SER A 574 8.35 3.39 1.07
CA SER A 574 9.06 4.10 -0.01
C SER A 574 9.80 3.13 -0.93
N ALA A 575 9.81 3.43 -2.23
CA ALA A 575 10.48 2.60 -3.22
C ALA A 575 11.99 2.46 -2.94
N ASN A 576 12.68 3.55 -2.59
CA ASN A 576 14.11 3.50 -2.29
C ASN A 576 14.42 2.68 -1.03
N GLY A 577 13.63 2.79 0.03
CA GLY A 577 13.83 1.97 1.23
C GLY A 577 13.72 0.46 0.94
N VAL A 578 12.70 0.07 0.17
CA VAL A 578 12.55 -1.33 -0.24
C VAL A 578 13.66 -1.76 -1.21
N ALA A 579 14.00 -0.94 -2.20
CA ALA A 579 15.03 -1.23 -3.19
C ALA A 579 16.40 -1.48 -2.53
N ILE A 580 16.80 -0.64 -1.58
CA ILE A 580 18.07 -0.78 -0.85
C ILE A 580 18.08 -2.08 -0.02
N ALA A 581 16.98 -2.40 0.66
CA ALA A 581 16.88 -3.67 1.38
C ALA A 581 17.00 -4.86 0.42
N ASN A 582 16.38 -4.79 -0.75
CA ASN A 582 16.49 -5.83 -1.78
C ASN A 582 17.91 -5.98 -2.33
N LEU A 583 18.63 -4.87 -2.56
CA LEU A 583 20.04 -4.91 -2.98
C LEU A 583 20.90 -5.67 -1.96
N VAL A 584 20.70 -5.43 -0.66
CA VAL A 584 21.41 -6.19 0.38
C VAL A 584 21.05 -7.69 0.32
N ARG A 585 19.76 -8.02 0.18
CA ARG A 585 19.30 -9.42 0.06
C ARG A 585 19.88 -10.11 -1.17
N LEU A 586 19.90 -9.43 -2.31
CA LEU A 586 20.50 -9.91 -3.56
C LEU A 586 22.00 -10.14 -3.39
N ALA A 587 22.72 -9.22 -2.75
CA ALA A 587 24.14 -9.40 -2.43
C ALA A 587 24.39 -10.68 -1.60
N LEU A 588 23.55 -10.96 -0.59
CA LEU A 588 23.68 -12.16 0.24
C LEU A 588 23.41 -13.46 -0.54
N LEU A 589 22.43 -13.45 -1.45
CA LEU A 589 22.01 -14.63 -2.22
C LEU A 589 22.97 -14.93 -3.37
N THR A 590 23.38 -13.89 -4.09
CA THR A 590 24.20 -13.98 -5.31
C THR A 590 25.70 -13.90 -5.03
N GLU A 591 26.09 -13.34 -3.89
CA GLU A 591 27.48 -13.02 -3.54
C GLU A 591 28.10 -11.95 -4.46
N ASP A 592 27.27 -11.21 -5.20
CA ASP A 592 27.69 -10.07 -6.01
C ASP A 592 27.74 -8.79 -5.16
N LEU A 593 28.97 -8.27 -4.97
CA LEU A 593 29.22 -7.08 -4.17
C LEU A 593 28.73 -5.80 -4.83
N GLN A 594 28.46 -5.79 -6.14
CA GLN A 594 27.93 -4.60 -6.82
C GLN A 594 26.59 -4.16 -6.23
N TYR A 595 25.76 -5.11 -5.80
CA TYR A 595 24.51 -4.79 -5.11
C TYR A 595 24.77 -4.14 -3.74
N LEU A 596 25.78 -4.61 -3.00
CA LEU A 596 26.12 -4.05 -1.70
C LEU A 596 26.69 -2.62 -1.84
N ASP A 597 27.58 -2.39 -2.81
CA ASP A 597 28.13 -1.07 -3.12
C ASP A 597 27.01 -0.09 -3.49
N ARG A 598 26.04 -0.54 -4.28
CA ARG A 598 24.88 0.25 -4.68
C ARG A 598 23.95 0.56 -3.51
N ALA A 599 23.73 -0.40 -2.61
CA ALA A 599 22.97 -0.20 -1.39
C ALA A 599 23.63 0.84 -0.48
N GLU A 600 24.96 0.79 -0.32
CA GLU A 600 25.72 1.78 0.44
C GLU A 600 25.62 3.18 -0.18
N GLN A 601 25.83 3.30 -1.49
CA GLN A 601 25.73 4.58 -2.21
C GLN A 601 24.35 5.23 -2.02
N ALA A 602 23.28 4.45 -2.15
CA ALA A 602 21.93 4.94 -1.95
C ALA A 602 21.68 5.35 -0.48
N LEU A 603 22.04 4.52 0.51
CA LEU A 603 21.92 4.87 1.93
C LEU A 603 22.68 6.16 2.26
N GLN A 604 23.89 6.32 1.73
CA GLN A 604 24.66 7.55 1.90
C GLN A 604 23.93 8.76 1.33
N ALA A 605 23.34 8.65 0.12
CA ALA A 605 22.58 9.73 -0.50
C ALA A 605 21.38 10.19 0.35
N PHE A 606 20.67 9.26 1.00
CA PHE A 606 19.53 9.57 1.87
C PHE A 606 19.90 9.84 3.33
N SER A 607 21.17 9.69 3.73
CA SER A 607 21.61 9.76 5.13
C SER A 607 21.26 11.09 5.82
N SER A 608 21.26 12.20 5.08
CA SER A 608 20.88 13.51 5.62
C SER A 608 19.39 13.57 5.96
N VAL A 609 18.51 13.07 5.09
CA VAL A 609 17.06 13.10 5.34
C VAL A 609 16.66 12.09 6.42
N MET A 610 17.34 10.94 6.50
CA MET A 610 17.19 10.02 7.62
C MET A 610 17.47 10.70 8.96
N ASN A 611 18.48 11.57 9.03
CA ASN A 611 18.81 12.31 10.25
C ASN A 611 17.85 13.49 10.53
N GLN A 612 17.48 14.26 9.50
CA GLN A 612 16.66 15.47 9.64
C GLN A 612 15.16 15.17 9.80
N SER A 613 14.66 14.12 9.15
CA SER A 613 13.25 13.76 9.11
C SER A 613 13.04 12.24 9.29
N PRO A 614 13.53 11.65 10.40
CA PRO A 614 13.52 10.20 10.59
C PRO A 614 12.12 9.57 10.55
N GLN A 615 11.08 10.33 10.91
CA GLN A 615 9.70 9.85 10.88
C GLN A 615 9.10 9.75 9.47
N ALA A 616 9.72 10.38 8.47
CA ALA A 616 9.24 10.33 7.10
C ALA A 616 9.71 9.07 6.36
N CYS A 617 10.73 8.36 6.85
CA CYS A 617 11.40 7.30 6.07
C CYS A 617 11.66 5.98 6.83
N PRO A 618 10.66 5.35 7.48
CA PRO A 618 10.83 4.07 8.16
C PRO A 618 11.42 2.94 7.27
N SER A 619 11.10 2.91 5.97
CA SER A 619 11.68 1.89 5.07
C SER A 619 13.18 2.06 4.86
N LEU A 620 13.71 3.30 4.84
CA LEU A 620 15.16 3.55 4.79
C LEU A 620 15.87 3.05 6.05
N PHE A 621 15.24 3.13 7.23
CA PHE A 621 15.81 2.54 8.45
C PHE A 621 15.76 1.02 8.45
N THR A 622 14.72 0.42 7.84
CA THR A 622 14.70 -1.02 7.56
C THR A 622 15.86 -1.42 6.65
N ALA A 623 16.15 -0.61 5.63
CA ALA A 623 17.27 -0.83 4.73
C ALA A 623 18.65 -0.66 5.43
N LEU A 624 18.79 0.35 6.29
CA LEU A 624 19.99 0.56 7.11
C LEU A 624 20.23 -0.62 8.06
N ASP A 625 19.15 -1.16 8.63
CA ASP A 625 19.21 -2.37 9.45
C ASP A 625 19.69 -3.58 8.64
N TRP A 626 19.14 -3.81 7.44
CA TRP A 626 19.65 -4.83 6.53
C TRP A 626 21.14 -4.64 6.22
N TYR A 627 21.56 -3.42 5.88
CA TYR A 627 22.95 -3.12 5.55
C TYR A 627 23.89 -3.41 6.73
N ARG A 628 23.54 -2.95 7.94
CA ARG A 628 24.38 -3.09 9.13
C ARG A 628 24.33 -4.48 9.76
N ASN A 629 23.16 -5.12 9.79
CA ASN A 629 22.90 -6.32 10.60
C ASN A 629 22.51 -7.56 9.78
N SER A 630 22.67 -7.53 8.45
CA SER A 630 22.43 -8.68 7.58
C SER A 630 23.13 -9.95 8.05
N THR A 631 22.40 -11.06 7.99
CA THR A 631 22.89 -12.42 8.22
C THR A 631 22.52 -13.32 7.04
N LEU A 632 23.49 -14.06 6.52
CA LEU A 632 23.27 -15.18 5.59
C LEU A 632 23.35 -16.50 6.35
N ILE A 633 22.31 -17.32 6.23
CA ILE A 633 22.22 -18.66 6.83
C ILE A 633 22.27 -19.68 5.70
N ARG A 634 23.33 -20.50 5.67
CA ARG A 634 23.48 -21.59 4.69
C ARG A 634 23.21 -22.92 5.38
N SER A 635 22.23 -23.67 4.90
CA SER A 635 21.85 -24.92 5.55
C SER A 635 21.03 -25.82 4.61
N THR A 636 20.69 -27.02 5.06
CA THR A 636 19.81 -27.94 4.34
C THR A 636 18.35 -27.49 4.43
N ALA A 637 17.48 -28.00 3.55
CA ALA A 637 16.06 -27.66 3.53
C ALA A 637 15.40 -27.90 4.90
N ASP A 638 15.61 -29.09 5.50
CA ASP A 638 15.05 -29.44 6.80
C ASP A 638 15.40 -28.42 7.90
N GLN A 639 16.66 -27.99 7.96
CA GLN A 639 17.11 -27.02 8.96
C GLN A 639 16.59 -25.61 8.69
N ILE A 640 16.46 -25.22 7.41
CA ILE A 640 15.88 -23.93 7.05
C ILE A 640 14.39 -23.91 7.44
N THR A 641 13.65 -24.98 7.18
CA THR A 641 12.23 -25.10 7.55
C THR A 641 11.99 -24.90 9.04
N ASP A 642 12.88 -25.43 9.90
CA ASP A 642 12.79 -25.22 11.36
C ASP A 642 13.10 -23.77 11.80
N LEU A 643 13.92 -23.04 11.02
CA LEU A 643 14.37 -21.69 11.35
C LEU A 643 13.50 -20.59 10.75
N ILE A 644 12.91 -20.82 9.58
CA ILE A 644 12.25 -19.78 8.78
C ILE A 644 10.90 -19.33 9.36
N SER A 645 10.32 -20.14 10.24
CA SER A 645 9.12 -19.80 11.03
C SER A 645 9.41 -18.82 12.16
N GLN A 646 10.68 -18.66 12.57
CA GLN A 646 11.10 -17.72 13.61
C GLN A 646 11.40 -16.33 13.05
N TYR A 647 11.20 -15.31 13.87
CA TYR A 647 11.39 -13.92 13.44
C TYR A 647 12.86 -13.50 13.45
N PHE A 648 13.50 -13.59 12.28
CA PHE A 648 14.86 -13.12 12.03
C PHE A 648 14.88 -12.08 10.88
N PRO A 649 14.46 -10.84 11.15
CA PRO A 649 14.04 -9.89 10.12
C PRO A 649 15.17 -9.37 9.21
N ALA A 650 16.44 -9.54 9.60
CA ALA A 650 17.61 -9.18 8.79
C ALA A 650 18.41 -10.44 8.36
N SER A 651 17.72 -11.57 8.17
CA SER A 651 18.34 -12.83 7.76
C SER A 651 17.81 -13.34 6.42
N VAL A 652 18.70 -13.92 5.63
CA VAL A 652 18.37 -14.64 4.39
C VAL A 652 18.89 -16.06 4.50
N TYR A 653 18.09 -17.01 4.01
CA TYR A 653 18.39 -18.44 3.96
C TYR A 653 18.81 -18.82 2.55
N LYS A 654 19.91 -19.56 2.43
CA LYS A 654 20.41 -20.12 1.17
C LYS A 654 20.56 -21.62 1.33
N LEU A 655 19.86 -22.37 0.48
CA LEU A 655 19.98 -23.82 0.45
C LEU A 655 21.41 -24.21 0.09
N GLU A 656 22.03 -25.04 0.93
CA GLU A 656 23.38 -25.53 0.72
C GLU A 656 23.37 -27.07 0.75
N THR A 657 23.80 -27.66 -0.37
CA THR A 657 23.86 -29.13 -0.52
C THR A 657 25.23 -29.68 -0.15
N LYS A 658 26.25 -28.82 -0.07
CA LYS A 658 27.64 -29.20 0.26
C LYS A 658 28.12 -28.43 1.47
N LEU A 659 27.59 -28.79 2.63
CA LEU A 659 28.12 -28.31 3.91
C LEU A 659 29.45 -29.01 4.25
N PRO A 660 30.33 -28.38 5.04
CA PRO A 660 31.50 -29.05 5.60
C PRO A 660 31.11 -30.31 6.41
N GLU A 661 32.07 -31.23 6.59
CA GLU A 661 31.83 -32.46 7.37
C GLU A 661 31.32 -32.14 8.79
N ASP A 662 30.39 -32.95 9.30
CA ASP A 662 29.71 -32.78 10.59
C ASP A 662 29.07 -31.40 10.84
N THR A 663 28.65 -30.70 9.78
CA THR A 663 28.03 -29.36 9.85
C THR A 663 26.57 -29.40 9.44
N VAL A 664 25.70 -28.81 10.26
CA VAL A 664 24.28 -28.62 9.94
C VAL A 664 24.00 -27.26 9.29
N GLY A 665 24.86 -26.26 9.49
CA GLY A 665 24.72 -24.98 8.81
C GLY A 665 25.85 -23.98 9.12
N LEU A 666 25.86 -22.90 8.35
CA LEU A 666 26.79 -21.78 8.48
C LEU A 666 26.02 -20.48 8.69
N VAL A 667 26.47 -19.65 9.62
CA VAL A 667 25.90 -18.32 9.89
C VAL A 667 26.95 -17.26 9.57
N CYS A 668 26.67 -16.42 8.59
CA CYS A 668 27.59 -15.40 8.09
C CYS A 668 27.03 -13.99 8.29
N GLN A 669 27.85 -13.10 8.85
CA GLN A 669 27.55 -11.69 9.05
C GLN A 669 28.46 -10.87 8.13
N GLY A 670 27.88 -10.31 7.06
CA GLY A 670 28.66 -9.70 5.99
C GLY A 670 29.55 -10.74 5.32
N LEU A 671 30.84 -10.44 5.19
CA LEU A 671 31.83 -11.34 4.56
C LEU A 671 32.44 -12.37 5.54
N ASN A 672 32.01 -12.38 6.81
CA ASN A 672 32.59 -13.24 7.85
C ASN A 672 31.60 -14.30 8.32
N CYS A 673 32.00 -15.56 8.36
CA CYS A 673 31.19 -16.65 8.92
C CYS A 673 31.63 -17.05 10.32
N LYS A 674 30.67 -17.37 11.19
CA LYS A 674 30.91 -18.00 12.49
C LYS A 674 31.45 -19.42 12.29
N PRO A 675 32.08 -20.04 13.32
CA PRO A 675 32.48 -21.44 13.26
C PRO A 675 31.31 -22.34 12.84
N PRO A 676 31.53 -23.36 11.98
CA PRO A 676 30.46 -24.24 11.51
C PRO A 676 29.61 -24.80 12.65
N ALA A 677 28.29 -24.71 12.52
CA ALA A 677 27.37 -25.26 13.51
C ALA A 677 27.24 -26.76 13.31
N ARG A 678 27.52 -27.55 14.36
CA ARG A 678 27.46 -29.02 14.32
C ARG A 678 26.13 -29.60 14.80
N THR A 679 25.30 -28.78 15.44
CA THR A 679 23.96 -29.16 15.91
C THR A 679 22.94 -28.06 15.60
N THR A 680 21.67 -28.42 15.47
CA THR A 680 20.56 -27.47 15.25
C THR A 680 20.47 -26.42 16.36
N GLU A 681 20.69 -26.83 17.62
CA GLU A 681 20.75 -25.91 18.75
C GLU A 681 21.89 -24.90 18.61
N GLN A 682 23.08 -25.36 18.22
CA GLN A 682 24.22 -24.47 17.99
C GLN A 682 23.93 -23.50 16.84
N LEU A 683 23.33 -23.97 15.75
CA LEU A 683 22.92 -23.14 14.62
C LEU A 683 21.95 -22.05 15.08
N LEU A 684 20.90 -22.43 15.82
CA LEU A 684 19.92 -21.49 16.35
C LEU A 684 20.54 -20.44 17.27
N VAL A 685 21.45 -20.84 18.17
CA VAL A 685 22.17 -19.91 19.05
C VAL A 685 23.04 -18.94 18.23
N GLN A 686 23.69 -19.42 17.17
CA GLN A 686 24.49 -18.57 16.30
C GLN A 686 23.65 -17.55 15.54
N VAL A 687 22.48 -17.95 15.02
CA VAL A 687 21.51 -17.09 14.34
C VAL A 687 20.94 -16.03 15.29
N LYS A 688 20.52 -16.42 16.50
CA LYS A 688 20.03 -15.47 17.51
C LYS A 688 21.09 -14.43 17.85
N LYS A 689 22.34 -14.86 18.03
CA LYS A 689 23.49 -13.97 18.28
C LYS A 689 23.92 -13.15 17.06
N SER A 690 23.40 -13.41 15.86
CA SER A 690 23.76 -12.62 14.67
C SER A 690 22.77 -11.53 14.33
N GLN A 691 21.59 -11.51 14.97
CA GLN A 691 20.53 -10.53 14.69
C GLN A 691 20.90 -9.08 15.04
N THR A 692 21.91 -8.90 15.90
CA THR A 692 22.52 -7.62 16.23
C THR A 692 24.04 -7.75 16.08
N ARG A 693 24.68 -6.81 15.39
CA ARG A 693 26.15 -6.68 15.42
C ARG A 693 26.53 -5.80 16.60
N VAL A 694 27.33 -6.33 17.51
CA VAL A 694 27.93 -5.51 18.56
C VAL A 694 29.05 -4.70 17.90
N SER A 695 28.97 -3.38 17.95
CA SER A 695 30.10 -2.51 17.59
C SER A 695 31.29 -2.88 18.48
N GLY A 696 32.32 -3.48 17.87
CA GLY A 696 33.57 -3.82 18.52
C GLY A 696 34.51 -2.64 18.64
#